data_AF-A0A409VJP4-F1
#
_entry.id   AF-A0A409VJP4-F1
#
_cell.length_a   1.000
_cell.length_b   1.000
_cell.length_c   1.000
_cell.angle_alpha   90.00
_cell.angle_beta   90.00
_cell.angle_gamma   90.00
#
_symmetry.space_group_name_H-M   'P 1'
#
loop_
_entity.id
_entity.type
_entity.pdbx_description
1 polymer ?
#
loop_
_entity_poly.entity_id
_entity_poly.type
_entity_poly.pdbx_seq_one_letter_code
_entity_poly.pdbx_strand_id
1 'polypeptide(L)'
;MVHMISSPFMFSSFEMFLLRACPAVVLQLFDSMELLTLINISASSRALRRLFLSYAQRVWDPAKRFRRWFPNVLEFRRVLRSEDAVISGSFALQFFDRSFYVESDMDIFVRIAGVTGLCGFITSQGYRYQGRPLGYVLDALGRSAHIAKAAKNVTSFEDPLLAVYNFQKFVASETGRVEVLRVQVVVVDTDPVEHILFDFHSTVVMNFITADEAISVFPLSTLVHRLSYISRIREESDARSDGWMKKYEERGFVFVGPGNQHEARFFVKGHRHASDQHSWRIRFLHTGERSQYGPMIVAVGFEILSLENLAVADGSFIRIAEPYFAMSRSLSHLEMFLLRISPALLAHILTFFDISALLAFSRSSKMLRGVYTSYARAVWNPSVILKSWFLYSWSFRKVLRRCGGVLSGSLVFNFFDRVKARRRVMHIFIRPAGADDFCSWLFYEDYVCTSGDYDRYNPAWHSKRCADSENIREGTVLATYVFKKTSRPVNGVAKVYLIKVVIVNVDPIRYILFNFPCTDYDALWSFWTAGEMNFMTSDVAVSIFPYDTFVKRTSYLSWSGDDCTLPQAWFNKYKRRGVEVIQGTCKGMSISLRGGPRHVMDSHCWRIELEDDDVPDFVDNYYGRTAVDLPFEVLFLSGIDDDDIFRMKVAEPYAWRAILEAESGPVLEPDCHDY
;
A
#
# COMPACT_ATOMS: atom_id res chain seq x y z
N MET A 1 70.18 -4.33 -53.65
CA MET A 1 69.27 -3.86 -52.57
C MET A 1 67.86 -3.83 -53.14
N VAL A 2 67.20 -4.99 -53.10
CA VAL A 2 65.77 -5.15 -53.40
C VAL A 2 65.07 -5.29 -52.04
N HIS A 3 63.80 -4.87 -51.99
CA HIS A 3 62.81 -5.06 -50.92
C HIS A 3 62.83 -4.10 -49.72
N MET A 4 61.99 -3.06 -49.81
CA MET A 4 60.95 -2.87 -48.79
C MET A 4 59.60 -2.67 -49.46
N ILE A 5 58.76 -3.69 -49.29
CA ILE A 5 57.41 -3.86 -49.81
C ILE A 5 56.49 -2.92 -49.03
N SER A 6 55.95 -1.89 -49.70
CA SER A 6 54.71 -1.25 -49.28
C SER A 6 53.56 -2.10 -49.82
N SER A 7 53.08 -3.03 -48.99
CA SER A 7 51.83 -3.75 -49.28
C SER A 7 50.69 -2.71 -49.36
N PRO A 8 49.97 -2.58 -50.49
CA PRO A 8 48.70 -1.87 -50.48
C PRO A 8 47.75 -2.69 -49.59
N PHE A 9 47.05 -2.02 -48.67
CA PHE A 9 45.98 -2.66 -47.89
C PHE A 9 44.96 -3.26 -48.88
N MET A 10 45.08 -4.55 -49.18
CA MET A 10 44.16 -5.24 -50.07
C MET A 10 42.90 -5.56 -49.29
N PHE A 11 41.82 -4.84 -49.61
CA PHE A 11 40.47 -5.21 -49.23
C PHE A 11 40.17 -6.63 -49.73
N SER A 12 39.47 -7.43 -48.93
CA SER A 12 38.91 -8.70 -49.37
C SER A 12 37.92 -8.51 -50.52
N SER A 13 37.66 -9.56 -51.30
CA SER A 13 36.65 -9.52 -52.38
C SER A 13 35.27 -9.06 -51.88
N PHE A 14 34.91 -9.45 -50.65
CA PHE A 14 33.65 -9.03 -50.02
C PHE A 14 33.65 -7.53 -49.67
N GLU A 15 34.74 -7.02 -49.08
CA GLU A 15 34.86 -5.59 -48.81
C GLU A 15 34.83 -4.75 -50.09
N MET A 16 35.54 -5.20 -51.13
CA MET A 16 35.54 -4.54 -52.43
C MET A 16 34.15 -4.53 -53.06
N PHE A 17 33.40 -5.62 -52.94
CA PHE A 17 32.01 -5.68 -53.36
C PHE A 17 31.16 -4.65 -52.63
N LEU A 18 31.22 -4.61 -51.29
CA LEU A 18 30.41 -3.67 -50.50
C LEU A 18 30.78 -2.20 -50.71
N LEU A 19 32.07 -1.90 -50.87
CA LEU A 19 32.54 -0.53 -51.12
C LEU A 19 32.19 -0.02 -52.52
N ARG A 20 32.02 -0.92 -53.50
CA ARG A 20 31.62 -0.58 -54.87
C ARG A 20 30.12 -0.68 -55.11
N ALA A 21 29.40 -1.44 -54.29
CA ALA A 21 27.95 -1.58 -54.37
C ALA A 21 27.27 -0.22 -54.16
N CYS A 22 26.12 -0.02 -54.82
CA CYS A 22 25.34 1.18 -54.57
C CYS A 22 24.81 1.18 -53.12
N PRO A 23 24.63 2.35 -52.49
CA PRO A 23 24.19 2.40 -51.09
C PRO A 23 22.87 1.66 -50.84
N ALA A 24 21.95 1.63 -51.80
CA ALA A 24 20.68 0.91 -51.66
C ALA A 24 20.87 -0.61 -51.51
N VAL A 25 21.79 -1.21 -52.26
CA VAL A 25 22.11 -2.65 -52.15
C VAL A 25 22.75 -2.96 -50.82
N VAL A 26 23.67 -2.11 -50.34
CA VAL A 26 24.31 -2.30 -49.03
C VAL A 26 23.27 -2.20 -47.90
N LEU A 27 22.34 -1.25 -47.98
CA LEU A 27 21.25 -1.12 -47.00
C LEU A 27 20.37 -2.38 -46.98
N GLN A 28 19.90 -2.83 -48.15
CA GLN A 28 19.05 -4.03 -48.24
C GLN A 28 19.76 -5.29 -47.74
N LEU A 29 21.05 -5.43 -48.06
CA LEU A 29 21.86 -6.55 -47.58
C LEU A 29 22.00 -6.50 -46.06
N PHE A 30 22.24 -5.33 -45.47
CA PHE A 30 22.38 -5.21 -44.02
C PHE A 30 21.03 -5.35 -43.30
N ASP A 31 19.93 -4.94 -43.93
CA ASP A 31 18.57 -5.14 -43.40
C ASP A 31 18.18 -6.63 -43.33
N SER A 32 18.70 -7.47 -44.24
CA SER A 32 18.46 -8.92 -44.21
C SER A 32 19.38 -9.69 -43.27
N MET A 33 20.44 -9.05 -42.74
CA MET A 33 21.37 -9.67 -41.79
C MET A 33 20.89 -9.56 -40.35
N GLU A 34 21.09 -10.62 -39.57
CA GLU A 34 20.91 -10.59 -38.12
C GLU A 34 21.84 -9.58 -37.45
N LEU A 35 21.41 -9.05 -36.30
CA LEU A 35 22.15 -8.00 -35.59
C LEU A 35 23.57 -8.44 -35.19
N LEU A 36 23.71 -9.68 -34.71
CA LEU A 36 25.02 -10.22 -34.29
C LEU A 36 25.97 -10.37 -35.49
N THR A 37 25.45 -10.81 -36.64
CA THR A 37 26.20 -10.90 -37.90
C THR A 37 26.71 -9.52 -38.33
N LEU A 38 25.86 -8.49 -38.28
CA LEU A 38 26.29 -7.11 -38.58
C LEU A 38 27.38 -6.61 -37.63
N ILE A 39 27.24 -6.88 -36.34
CA ILE A 39 28.24 -6.50 -35.33
C ILE A 39 29.59 -7.18 -35.65
N ASN A 40 29.56 -8.49 -35.92
CA ASN A 40 30.75 -9.27 -36.27
C ASN A 40 31.41 -8.79 -37.57
N ILE A 41 30.63 -8.48 -38.60
CA ILE A 41 31.12 -7.86 -39.85
C ILE A 41 31.77 -6.51 -39.56
N SER A 42 31.18 -5.70 -38.67
CA SER A 42 31.75 -4.40 -38.31
C SER A 42 33.07 -4.52 -37.55
N ALA A 43 33.31 -5.66 -36.87
CA ALA A 43 34.51 -5.91 -36.10
C ALA A 43 35.67 -6.48 -36.93
N SER A 44 35.40 -7.03 -38.12
CA SER A 44 36.44 -7.68 -38.95
C SER A 44 37.34 -6.70 -39.67
N SER A 45 36.88 -5.47 -39.99
CA SER A 45 37.73 -4.45 -40.61
C SER A 45 37.27 -3.01 -40.36
N ARG A 46 38.20 -2.06 -40.51
CA ARG A 46 37.90 -0.61 -40.41
C ARG A 46 36.95 -0.13 -41.50
N ALA A 47 37.01 -0.70 -42.70
CA ALA A 47 36.13 -0.31 -43.81
C ALA A 47 34.69 -0.78 -43.56
N LEU A 48 34.53 -2.04 -43.16
CA LEU A 48 33.24 -2.61 -42.78
C LEU A 48 32.66 -1.91 -41.54
N ARG A 49 33.50 -1.54 -40.57
CA ARG A 49 33.08 -0.70 -39.44
C ARG A 49 32.48 0.62 -39.91
N ARG A 50 33.08 1.31 -40.88
CA ARG A 50 32.57 2.58 -41.42
C ARG A 50 31.25 2.40 -42.17
N LEU A 51 31.12 1.33 -42.98
CA LEU A 51 29.86 0.99 -43.64
C LEU A 51 28.75 0.69 -42.62
N PHE A 52 29.05 -0.11 -41.60
CA PHE A 52 28.13 -0.37 -40.49
C PHE A 52 27.73 0.91 -39.77
N LEU A 53 28.66 1.82 -39.45
CA LEU A 53 28.33 3.10 -38.80
C LEU A 53 27.42 3.97 -39.69
N SER A 54 27.67 4.01 -41.00
CA SER A 54 26.80 4.71 -41.96
C SER A 54 25.42 4.07 -42.06
N TYR A 55 25.32 2.73 -42.00
CA TYR A 55 24.06 2.01 -41.94
C TYR A 55 23.32 2.32 -40.62
N ALA A 56 24.02 2.21 -39.50
CA ALA A 56 23.49 2.41 -38.17
C ALA A 56 22.90 3.81 -37.98
N GLN A 57 23.60 4.84 -38.46
CA GLN A 57 23.11 6.23 -38.46
C GLN A 57 21.82 6.41 -39.27
N ARG A 58 21.59 5.58 -40.30
CA ARG A 58 20.38 5.66 -41.12
C ARG A 58 19.24 4.85 -40.54
N VAL A 59 19.52 3.70 -39.93
CA VAL A 59 18.48 2.76 -39.47
C VAL A 59 17.98 3.12 -38.08
N TRP A 60 18.87 3.50 -37.17
CA TRP A 60 18.53 3.95 -35.81
C TRP A 60 18.44 5.48 -35.71
N ASP A 61 18.01 6.13 -36.79
CA ASP A 61 17.62 7.54 -36.76
C ASP A 61 16.18 7.66 -36.22
N PRO A 62 15.97 8.20 -35.01
CA PRO A 62 14.63 8.33 -34.44
C PRO A 62 13.74 9.23 -35.30
N ALA A 63 14.30 10.18 -36.06
CA ALA A 63 13.51 11.09 -36.89
C ALA A 63 12.71 10.37 -37.96
N LYS A 64 13.25 9.28 -38.53
CA LYS A 64 12.54 8.48 -39.53
C LYS A 64 11.29 7.82 -38.95
N ARG A 65 11.37 7.32 -37.71
CA ARG A 65 10.23 6.67 -37.06
C ARG A 65 9.23 7.66 -36.50
N PHE A 66 9.71 8.75 -35.89
CA PHE A 66 8.83 9.80 -35.34
C PHE A 66 8.04 10.54 -36.41
N ARG A 67 8.58 10.70 -37.62
CA ARG A 67 7.91 11.45 -38.71
C ARG A 67 6.54 10.87 -39.09
N ARG A 68 6.32 9.56 -38.89
CA ARG A 68 4.98 8.94 -39.07
C ARG A 68 3.95 9.52 -38.11
N TRP A 69 4.36 9.86 -36.89
CA TRP A 69 3.50 10.29 -35.80
C TRP A 69 3.40 11.81 -35.74
N PHE A 70 4.54 12.48 -35.87
CA PHE A 70 4.68 13.93 -35.70
C PHE A 70 5.50 14.51 -36.85
N PRO A 71 4.92 15.39 -37.70
CA PRO A 71 5.63 16.00 -38.81
C PRO A 71 6.89 16.77 -38.36
N ASN A 72 6.78 17.51 -37.24
CA ASN A 72 7.90 18.23 -36.63
C ASN A 72 8.59 17.39 -35.55
N VAL A 73 9.49 16.51 -35.99
CA VAL A 73 10.27 15.63 -35.12
C VAL A 73 11.09 16.39 -34.08
N LEU A 74 11.67 17.54 -34.46
CA LEU A 74 12.52 18.32 -33.55
C LEU A 74 11.69 18.90 -32.40
N GLU A 75 10.50 19.42 -32.71
CA GLU A 75 9.55 19.90 -31.71
C GLU A 75 9.08 18.76 -30.80
N PHE A 76 8.75 17.60 -31.35
CA PHE A 76 8.41 16.44 -30.54
C PHE A 76 9.54 16.05 -29.58
N ARG A 77 10.80 16.02 -30.04
CA ARG A 77 11.95 15.76 -29.18
C ARG A 77 12.16 16.83 -28.11
N ARG A 78 11.84 18.11 -28.40
CA ARG A 78 11.85 19.17 -27.38
C ARG A 78 10.80 18.92 -26.32
N VAL A 79 9.59 18.52 -26.71
CA VAL A 79 8.49 18.19 -25.78
C VAL A 79 8.86 16.98 -24.92
N LEU A 80 9.43 15.91 -25.49
CA LEU A 80 9.93 14.79 -24.69
C LEU A 80 10.95 15.26 -23.64
N ARG A 81 11.81 16.22 -23.99
CA ARG A 81 12.79 16.77 -23.04
C ARG A 81 12.14 17.70 -22.01
N SER A 82 11.31 18.66 -22.41
CA SER A 82 10.74 19.65 -21.51
C SER A 82 9.83 19.01 -20.48
N GLU A 83 9.06 18.01 -20.90
CA GLU A 83 8.09 17.30 -20.08
C GLU A 83 8.66 16.05 -19.40
N ASP A 84 9.97 15.77 -19.58
CA ASP A 84 10.66 14.61 -19.02
C ASP A 84 9.96 13.27 -19.35
N ALA A 85 9.55 13.14 -20.61
CA ALA A 85 8.76 12.02 -21.10
C ALA A 85 9.63 10.98 -21.84
N VAL A 86 9.25 9.71 -21.68
CA VAL A 86 9.99 8.55 -22.22
C VAL A 86 9.06 7.68 -23.06
N ILE A 87 9.50 7.29 -24.25
CA ILE A 87 8.77 6.33 -25.09
C ILE A 87 9.24 4.92 -24.72
N SER A 88 8.32 3.98 -24.55
CA SER A 88 8.65 2.58 -24.22
C SER A 88 7.78 1.58 -24.99
N GLY A 89 7.78 0.31 -24.58
CA GLY A 89 6.88 -0.71 -25.09
C GLY A 89 7.18 -1.14 -26.53
N SER A 90 6.11 -1.40 -27.30
CA SER A 90 6.23 -1.95 -28.65
C SER A 90 6.94 -1.00 -29.63
N PHE A 91 6.80 0.31 -29.45
CA PHE A 91 7.46 1.28 -30.32
C PHE A 91 8.99 1.26 -30.13
N ALA A 92 9.44 1.28 -28.87
CA ALA A 92 10.86 1.23 -28.55
C ALA A 92 11.49 -0.11 -28.99
N LEU A 93 10.78 -1.23 -28.80
CA LEU A 93 11.21 -2.53 -29.31
C LEU A 93 11.45 -2.51 -30.82
N GLN A 94 10.50 -2.02 -31.61
CA GLN A 94 10.63 -1.92 -33.08
C GLN A 94 11.82 -1.08 -33.52
N PHE A 95 12.12 -0.01 -32.78
CA PHE A 95 13.28 0.84 -33.06
C PHE A 95 14.58 0.03 -33.00
N PHE A 96 14.77 -0.75 -31.94
CA PHE A 96 15.95 -1.61 -31.78
C PHE A 96 15.98 -2.80 -32.72
N ASP A 97 14.84 -3.47 -32.85
CA ASP A 97 14.68 -4.72 -33.60
C ASP A 97 14.69 -4.51 -35.13
N ARG A 98 14.66 -3.26 -35.60
CA ARG A 98 14.53 -2.90 -37.02
C ARG A 98 13.26 -3.48 -37.66
N SER A 99 12.23 -3.76 -36.85
CA SER A 99 10.96 -4.33 -37.28
C SER A 99 9.87 -3.27 -37.40
N PHE A 100 8.71 -3.69 -37.93
CA PHE A 100 7.51 -2.89 -38.08
C PHE A 100 6.27 -3.70 -37.72
N TYR A 101 5.48 -3.19 -36.77
CA TYR A 101 4.23 -3.77 -36.33
C TYR A 101 3.11 -2.77 -36.66
N VAL A 102 2.27 -3.12 -37.64
CA VAL A 102 1.22 -2.25 -38.19
C VAL A 102 0.30 -1.68 -37.11
N GLU A 103 -0.10 -2.53 -36.16
CA GLU A 103 -1.05 -2.22 -35.09
C GLU A 103 -0.39 -1.72 -33.80
N SER A 104 0.89 -1.33 -33.85
CA SER A 104 1.57 -0.85 -32.65
C SER A 104 1.20 0.59 -32.31
N ASP A 105 0.75 0.76 -31.08
CA ASP A 105 0.61 2.05 -30.43
C ASP A 105 1.99 2.66 -30.10
N MET A 106 1.99 3.97 -29.82
CA MET A 106 3.13 4.70 -29.23
C MET A 106 2.82 4.99 -27.76
N ASP A 107 3.53 4.31 -26.87
CA ASP A 107 3.38 4.46 -25.42
C ASP A 107 4.40 5.48 -24.90
N ILE A 108 3.92 6.61 -24.36
CA ILE A 108 4.72 7.71 -23.81
C ILE A 108 4.45 7.83 -22.32
N PHE A 109 5.48 7.61 -21.51
CA PHE A 109 5.45 7.68 -20.06
C PHE A 109 5.89 9.06 -19.60
N VAL A 110 5.14 9.66 -18.68
CA VAL A 110 5.38 11.03 -18.22
C VAL A 110 4.98 11.19 -16.76
N ARG A 111 5.69 12.06 -16.03
CA ARG A 111 5.30 12.47 -14.68
C ARG A 111 4.19 13.49 -14.71
N ILE A 112 3.50 13.63 -13.58
CA ILE A 112 2.34 14.54 -13.40
C ILE A 112 2.57 15.94 -13.97
N ALA A 113 3.71 16.58 -13.72
CA ALA A 113 3.93 17.96 -14.20
C ALA A 113 4.04 18.07 -15.72
N GLY A 114 4.53 17.00 -16.38
CA GLY A 114 4.73 16.98 -17.84
C GLY A 114 3.46 16.66 -18.64
N VAL A 115 2.39 16.22 -17.97
CA VAL A 115 1.15 15.76 -18.62
C VAL A 115 0.53 16.86 -19.47
N THR A 116 0.41 18.06 -18.91
CA THR A 116 -0.29 19.18 -19.58
C THR A 116 0.42 19.60 -20.86
N GLY A 117 1.75 19.76 -20.82
CA GLY A 117 2.55 20.12 -21.98
C GLY A 117 2.50 19.04 -23.07
N LEU A 118 2.66 17.77 -22.68
CA LEU A 118 2.66 16.64 -23.61
C LEU A 118 1.29 16.43 -24.28
N CYS A 119 0.21 16.40 -23.49
CA CYS A 119 -1.15 16.24 -24.03
C CYS A 119 -1.55 17.45 -24.89
N GLY A 120 -1.15 18.66 -24.51
CA GLY A 120 -1.35 19.87 -25.31
C GLY A 120 -0.65 19.78 -26.66
N PHE A 121 0.61 19.34 -26.68
CA PHE A 121 1.36 19.08 -27.90
C PHE A 121 0.67 18.03 -28.77
N ILE A 122 0.36 16.84 -28.25
CA ILE A 122 -0.28 15.76 -29.00
C ILE A 122 -1.60 16.24 -29.64
N THR A 123 -2.41 16.99 -28.88
CA THR A 123 -3.66 17.58 -29.39
C THR A 123 -3.40 18.58 -30.51
N SER A 124 -2.39 19.44 -30.37
CA SER A 124 -2.00 20.41 -31.42
C SER A 124 -1.58 19.74 -32.74
N GLN A 125 -1.08 18.49 -32.67
CA GLN A 125 -0.70 17.69 -33.84
C GLN A 125 -1.90 17.00 -34.52
N GLY A 126 -3.12 17.29 -34.08
CA GLY A 126 -4.37 16.80 -34.66
C GLY A 126 -4.84 15.45 -34.13
N TYR A 127 -4.28 14.97 -33.01
CA TYR A 127 -4.79 13.81 -32.31
C TYR A 127 -6.02 14.15 -31.47
N ARG A 128 -6.98 13.23 -31.42
CA ARG A 128 -8.21 13.34 -30.63
C ARG A 128 -8.21 12.36 -29.47
N TYR A 129 -8.45 12.88 -28.28
CA TYR A 129 -8.63 12.06 -27.08
C TYR A 129 -9.85 11.12 -27.23
N GLN A 130 -9.72 9.87 -26.80
CA GLN A 130 -10.75 8.83 -26.90
C GLN A 130 -11.66 8.71 -25.67
N GLY A 131 -11.42 9.48 -24.61
CA GLY A 131 -12.33 9.56 -23.46
C GLY A 131 -13.38 10.66 -23.59
N ARG A 132 -14.02 11.03 -22.48
CA ARG A 132 -15.03 12.11 -22.49
C ARG A 132 -14.37 13.45 -22.86
N PRO A 133 -14.99 14.31 -23.71
CA PRO A 133 -14.37 15.52 -24.26
C PRO A 133 -13.83 16.54 -23.23
N LEU A 134 -14.38 16.55 -22.00
CA LEU A 134 -13.92 17.41 -20.90
C LEU A 134 -12.93 16.71 -19.93
N GLY A 135 -12.63 15.42 -20.11
CA GLY A 135 -11.92 14.59 -19.12
C GLY A 135 -10.52 15.08 -18.78
N TYR A 136 -9.63 15.19 -19.77
CA TYR A 136 -8.25 15.62 -19.52
C TYR A 136 -8.11 17.14 -19.37
N VAL A 137 -9.00 17.94 -19.99
CA VAL A 137 -8.96 19.42 -19.91
C VAL A 137 -9.43 19.90 -18.52
N LEU A 138 -10.46 19.28 -17.92
CA LEU A 138 -10.85 19.56 -16.53
C LEU A 138 -9.85 19.00 -15.51
N ASP A 139 -9.23 17.84 -15.78
CA ASP A 139 -8.15 17.29 -14.95
C ASP A 139 -6.90 18.19 -14.99
N ALA A 140 -6.55 18.74 -16.16
CA ALA A 140 -5.41 19.64 -16.37
C ALA A 140 -5.65 21.08 -15.84
N LEU A 141 -6.90 21.52 -15.72
CA LEU A 141 -7.29 22.84 -15.19
C LEU A 141 -7.56 22.87 -13.67
N GLY A 142 -7.27 21.79 -12.92
CA GLY A 142 -7.11 21.86 -11.47
C GLY A 142 -8.13 21.15 -10.56
N ARG A 143 -8.75 20.04 -10.97
CA ARG A 143 -9.50 19.13 -10.05
C ARG A 143 -9.26 17.66 -10.37
N SER A 144 -8.07 17.25 -9.98
CA SER A 144 -7.16 16.24 -10.48
C SER A 144 -7.36 14.81 -9.95
N ALA A 145 -7.96 13.91 -10.73
CA ALA A 145 -8.04 12.50 -10.33
C ALA A 145 -6.65 11.88 -10.08
N HIS A 146 -5.65 12.21 -10.92
CA HIS A 146 -4.30 11.68 -10.81
C HIS A 146 -3.43 12.38 -9.74
N ILE A 147 -3.56 13.70 -9.50
CA ILE A 147 -2.87 14.37 -8.37
C ILE A 147 -3.52 13.93 -7.05
N ALA A 148 -4.84 13.74 -6.99
CA ALA A 148 -5.49 13.18 -5.81
C ALA A 148 -5.06 11.74 -5.56
N LYS A 149 -4.86 10.94 -6.62
CA LYS A 149 -4.30 9.59 -6.53
C LYS A 149 -2.85 9.62 -6.04
N ALA A 150 -1.99 10.47 -6.60
CA ALA A 150 -0.61 10.68 -6.14
C ALA A 150 -0.54 11.16 -4.68
N ALA A 151 -1.41 12.10 -4.28
CA ALA A 151 -1.47 12.57 -2.89
C ALA A 151 -1.97 11.50 -1.90
N LYS A 152 -2.78 10.54 -2.37
CA LYS A 152 -3.25 9.39 -1.59
C LYS A 152 -2.27 8.22 -1.59
N ASN A 153 -1.35 8.15 -2.55
CA ASN A 153 -0.31 7.15 -2.59
C ASN A 153 0.66 7.39 -1.43
N VAL A 154 0.46 6.67 -0.32
CA VAL A 154 1.34 6.74 0.86
C VAL A 154 2.76 6.28 0.49
N THR A 155 2.89 5.39 -0.50
CA THR A 155 4.15 5.04 -1.14
C THR A 155 3.95 4.76 -2.64
N SER A 156 4.87 5.20 -3.49
CA SER A 156 4.87 4.92 -4.94
C SER A 156 4.99 3.43 -5.30
N PHE A 157 5.27 2.56 -4.31
CA PHE A 157 5.37 1.11 -4.49
C PHE A 157 4.02 0.43 -4.71
N GLU A 158 2.92 0.99 -4.19
CA GLU A 158 1.61 0.34 -4.25
C GLU A 158 0.93 0.55 -5.61
N ASP A 159 0.96 1.76 -6.18
CA ASP A 159 0.40 2.03 -7.51
C ASP A 159 0.99 3.29 -8.19
N PRO A 160 2.16 3.19 -8.85
CA PRO A 160 2.79 4.32 -9.51
C PRO A 160 2.08 4.69 -10.81
N LEU A 161 1.18 3.86 -11.35
CA LEU A 161 0.37 4.18 -12.52
C LEU A 161 -0.80 5.07 -12.12
N LEU A 162 -0.78 6.34 -12.50
CA LEU A 162 -1.81 7.30 -12.09
C LEU A 162 -2.97 7.40 -13.08
N ALA A 163 -2.68 7.41 -14.39
CA ALA A 163 -3.67 7.50 -15.45
C ALA A 163 -3.11 7.01 -16.79
N VAL A 164 -4.00 6.66 -17.72
CA VAL A 164 -3.66 6.40 -19.13
C VAL A 164 -4.60 7.20 -20.03
N TYR A 165 -4.04 8.10 -20.85
CA TYR A 165 -4.79 8.89 -21.81
C TYR A 165 -4.56 8.38 -23.23
N ASN A 166 -5.64 7.99 -23.89
CA ASN A 166 -5.63 7.44 -25.24
C ASN A 166 -5.96 8.52 -26.28
N PHE A 167 -5.08 8.71 -27.25
CA PHE A 167 -5.22 9.67 -28.34
C PHE A 167 -5.17 8.95 -29.68
N GLN A 168 -6.00 9.36 -30.64
CA GLN A 168 -5.98 8.79 -31.99
C GLN A 168 -6.02 9.85 -33.09
N LYS A 169 -5.40 9.52 -34.23
CA LYS A 169 -5.42 10.34 -35.44
C LYS A 169 -5.61 9.45 -36.66
N PHE A 170 -6.45 9.90 -37.59
CA PHE A 170 -6.63 9.25 -38.87
C PHE A 170 -5.64 9.84 -39.87
N VAL A 171 -4.91 8.99 -40.59
CA VAL A 171 -3.92 9.40 -41.60
C VAL A 171 -4.21 8.63 -42.88
N ALA A 172 -4.27 9.33 -44.01
CA ALA A 172 -4.35 8.68 -45.30
C ALA A 172 -2.98 8.09 -45.66
N SER A 173 -2.93 6.79 -45.95
CA SER A 173 -1.76 6.12 -46.47
C SER A 173 -1.51 6.51 -47.93
N GLU A 174 -0.29 6.29 -48.42
CA GLU A 174 0.05 6.44 -49.84
C GLU A 174 -0.78 5.52 -50.76
N THR A 175 -1.35 4.45 -50.20
CA THR A 175 -2.24 3.51 -50.91
C THR A 175 -3.71 3.93 -50.88
N GLY A 176 -4.03 5.10 -50.33
CA GLY A 176 -5.40 5.61 -50.19
C GLY A 176 -6.21 4.96 -49.06
N ARG A 177 -5.58 4.13 -48.21
CA ARG A 177 -6.22 3.53 -47.03
C ARG A 177 -6.17 4.52 -45.87
N VAL A 178 -7.18 4.50 -45.02
CA VAL A 178 -7.15 5.28 -43.78
C VAL A 178 -6.50 4.43 -42.69
N GLU A 179 -5.35 4.88 -42.19
CA GLU A 179 -4.68 4.31 -41.03
C GLU A 179 -5.06 5.07 -39.76
N VAL A 180 -5.09 4.36 -38.63
CA VAL A 180 -5.32 4.96 -37.31
C VAL A 180 -4.02 4.89 -36.52
N LEU A 181 -3.47 6.06 -36.19
CA LEU A 181 -2.34 6.18 -35.28
C LEU A 181 -2.84 6.38 -33.86
N ARG A 182 -2.30 5.64 -32.89
CA ARG A 182 -2.71 5.66 -31.48
C ARG A 182 -1.55 5.99 -30.55
N VAL A 183 -1.66 7.07 -29.80
CA VAL A 183 -0.69 7.49 -28.79
C VAL A 183 -1.32 7.28 -27.41
N GLN A 184 -0.63 6.55 -26.55
CA GLN A 184 -1.01 6.40 -25.15
C GLN A 184 -0.07 7.23 -24.29
N VAL A 185 -0.62 8.15 -23.50
CA VAL A 185 0.12 8.90 -22.48
C VAL A 185 -0.11 8.23 -21.14
N VAL A 186 0.93 7.58 -20.61
CA VAL A 186 0.92 6.87 -19.34
C VAL A 186 1.49 7.79 -18.27
N VAL A 187 0.63 8.19 -17.33
CA VAL A 187 0.99 9.12 -16.26
C VAL A 187 1.48 8.32 -15.05
N VAL A 188 2.69 8.62 -14.59
CA VAL A 188 3.33 7.92 -13.48
C VAL A 188 3.70 8.84 -12.34
N ASP A 189 3.74 8.29 -11.13
CA ASP A 189 4.12 8.97 -9.89
C ASP A 189 5.64 8.93 -9.62
N THR A 190 6.37 8.09 -10.36
CA THR A 190 7.83 7.90 -10.26
C THR A 190 8.55 8.41 -11.51
N ASP A 191 9.87 8.35 -11.53
CA ASP A 191 10.62 8.59 -12.77
C ASP A 191 10.18 7.58 -13.85
N PRO A 192 9.91 8.02 -15.10
CA PRO A 192 9.42 7.12 -16.15
C PRO A 192 10.37 5.95 -16.43
N VAL A 193 11.70 6.14 -16.31
CA VAL A 193 12.67 5.06 -16.48
C VAL A 193 12.58 4.07 -15.33
N GLU A 194 12.42 4.54 -14.09
CA GLU A 194 12.19 3.68 -12.93
C GLU A 194 10.91 2.86 -13.10
N HIS A 195 9.81 3.49 -13.52
CA HIS A 195 8.55 2.77 -13.78
C HIS A 195 8.73 1.67 -14.85
N ILE A 196 9.45 1.97 -15.93
CA ILE A 196 9.74 0.99 -17.00
C ILE A 196 10.56 -0.18 -16.46
N LEU A 197 11.54 0.07 -15.59
CA LEU A 197 12.40 -0.97 -15.03
C LEU A 197 11.70 -1.81 -13.97
N PHE A 198 10.88 -1.18 -13.12
CA PHE A 198 10.35 -1.82 -11.91
C PHE A 198 8.92 -2.35 -12.09
N ASP A 199 8.07 -1.76 -12.94
CA ASP A 199 6.65 -2.14 -13.00
C ASP A 199 6.27 -2.96 -14.25
N PHE A 200 7.19 -3.16 -15.20
CA PHE A 200 6.87 -3.85 -16.44
C PHE A 200 6.77 -5.37 -16.28
N HIS A 201 5.80 -5.97 -16.97
CA HIS A 201 5.52 -7.41 -16.87
C HIS A 201 6.66 -8.31 -17.41
N SER A 202 7.51 -7.80 -18.32
CA SER A 202 8.58 -8.58 -18.92
C SER A 202 9.67 -7.75 -19.61
N THR A 203 10.85 -8.35 -19.82
CA THR A 203 12.03 -7.63 -20.34
C THR A 203 11.92 -7.18 -21.79
N VAL A 204 11.07 -7.81 -22.63
CA VAL A 204 10.90 -7.42 -24.04
C VAL A 204 10.37 -5.99 -24.21
N VAL A 205 9.64 -5.47 -23.22
CA VAL A 205 9.07 -4.11 -23.24
C VAL A 205 9.90 -3.08 -22.49
N MET A 206 10.98 -3.47 -21.81
CA MET A 206 11.81 -2.57 -20.99
C MET A 206 12.80 -1.71 -21.80
N ASN A 207 12.67 -1.70 -23.12
CA ASN A 207 13.46 -0.82 -23.99
C ASN A 207 12.80 0.55 -24.03
N PHE A 208 13.58 1.63 -24.01
CA PHE A 208 13.02 2.97 -23.95
C PHE A 208 13.80 3.99 -24.76
N ILE A 209 13.14 5.07 -25.14
CA ILE A 209 13.67 6.16 -25.97
C ILE A 209 13.32 7.49 -25.30
N THR A 210 14.36 8.25 -24.97
CA THR A 210 14.26 9.61 -24.43
C THR A 210 14.41 10.63 -25.57
N ALA A 211 14.39 11.92 -25.23
CA ALA A 211 14.70 12.98 -26.19
C ALA A 211 16.12 12.86 -26.78
N ASP A 212 17.08 12.32 -26.03
CA ASP A 212 18.51 12.36 -26.36
C ASP A 212 19.12 11.00 -26.70
N GLU A 213 18.45 9.91 -26.35
CA GLU A 213 18.99 8.58 -26.57
C GLU A 213 17.95 7.47 -26.48
N ALA A 214 18.27 6.33 -27.07
CA ALA A 214 17.54 5.09 -26.91
C ALA A 214 18.39 4.08 -26.12
N ILE A 215 17.73 3.32 -25.25
CA ILE A 215 18.32 2.25 -24.46
C ILE A 215 17.54 0.94 -24.59
N SER A 216 18.26 -0.13 -24.90
CA SER A 216 17.82 -1.50 -24.70
C SER A 216 18.53 -2.07 -23.49
N VAL A 217 17.77 -2.46 -22.46
CA VAL A 217 18.31 -2.92 -21.17
C VAL A 217 18.79 -4.38 -21.25
N PHE A 218 18.17 -5.19 -22.11
CA PHE A 218 18.47 -6.61 -22.29
C PHE A 218 18.70 -6.97 -23.77
N PRO A 219 19.63 -6.29 -24.49
CA PRO A 219 19.75 -6.39 -25.93
C PRO A 219 20.10 -7.80 -26.41
N LEU A 220 20.98 -8.52 -25.70
CA LEU A 220 21.39 -9.86 -26.09
C LEU A 220 20.22 -10.86 -25.98
N SER A 221 19.60 -10.95 -24.80
CA SER A 221 18.45 -11.84 -24.60
C SER A 221 17.28 -11.47 -25.52
N THR A 222 16.90 -10.20 -25.58
CA THR A 222 15.69 -9.75 -26.29
C THR A 222 15.89 -9.67 -27.80
N LEU A 223 16.94 -9.02 -28.30
CA LEU A 223 17.08 -8.73 -29.73
C LEU A 223 17.82 -9.83 -30.50
N VAL A 224 18.71 -10.59 -29.84
CA VAL A 224 19.46 -11.68 -30.48
C VAL A 224 18.79 -13.02 -30.23
N HIS A 225 18.52 -13.36 -28.97
CA HIS A 225 17.96 -14.67 -28.62
C HIS A 225 16.43 -14.73 -28.61
N ARG A 226 15.75 -13.59 -28.84
CA ARG A 226 14.27 -13.49 -28.79
C ARG A 226 13.67 -13.98 -27.46
N LEU A 227 14.42 -13.85 -26.36
CA LEU A 227 13.98 -14.23 -25.02
C LEU A 227 13.42 -13.02 -24.26
N SER A 228 12.34 -13.27 -23.51
CA SER A 228 11.76 -12.30 -22.58
C SER A 228 11.56 -12.93 -21.21
N TYR A 229 12.20 -12.38 -20.17
CA TYR A 229 12.04 -12.87 -18.81
C TYR A 229 10.78 -12.26 -18.18
N ILE A 230 9.95 -13.09 -17.54
CA ILE A 230 8.76 -12.63 -16.82
C ILE A 230 9.21 -11.95 -15.52
N SER A 231 8.83 -10.68 -15.34
CA SER A 231 9.24 -9.81 -14.22
C SER A 231 8.05 -9.16 -13.52
N ARG A 232 6.91 -9.84 -13.45
CA ARG A 232 5.72 -9.28 -12.78
C ARG A 232 6.01 -9.07 -11.29
N ILE A 233 5.71 -7.87 -10.81
CA ILE A 233 5.70 -7.55 -9.38
C ILE A 233 4.29 -7.77 -8.78
N ARG A 234 3.25 -7.59 -9.59
CA ARG A 234 1.84 -7.63 -9.17
C ARG A 234 1.16 -8.89 -9.66
N GLU A 235 0.20 -9.36 -8.88
CA GLU A 235 -0.75 -10.35 -9.34
C GLU A 235 -1.65 -9.73 -10.42
N GLU A 236 -1.73 -10.40 -11.57
CA GLU A 236 -2.61 -10.04 -12.66
C GLU A 236 -3.46 -11.27 -13.01
N SER A 237 -4.67 -11.06 -13.54
CA SER A 237 -5.49 -12.16 -14.01
C SER A 237 -4.79 -12.95 -15.13
N ASP A 238 -5.06 -14.25 -15.19
CA ASP A 238 -4.49 -15.13 -16.21
C ASP A 238 -4.81 -14.63 -17.62
N ALA A 239 -6.06 -14.19 -17.86
CA ALA A 239 -6.48 -13.64 -19.14
C ALA A 239 -5.67 -12.42 -19.59
N ARG A 240 -5.27 -11.55 -18.66
CA ARG A 240 -4.42 -10.39 -18.97
C ARG A 240 -3.00 -10.83 -19.27
N SER A 241 -2.48 -11.76 -18.47
CA SER A 241 -1.15 -12.36 -18.64
C SER A 241 -1.01 -13.02 -20.01
N ASP A 242 -1.97 -13.86 -20.39
CA ASP A 242 -2.02 -14.55 -21.67
C ASP A 242 -2.11 -13.58 -22.85
N GLY A 243 -2.84 -12.48 -22.69
CA GLY A 243 -3.03 -11.47 -23.74
C GLY A 243 -1.73 -10.82 -24.20
N TRP A 244 -0.90 -10.35 -23.27
CA TRP A 244 0.39 -9.76 -23.63
C TRP A 244 1.44 -10.81 -23.99
N MET A 245 1.42 -12.01 -23.39
CA MET A 245 2.32 -13.10 -23.77
C MET A 245 2.10 -13.48 -25.23
N LYS A 246 0.86 -13.82 -25.60
CA LYS A 246 0.48 -14.19 -26.96
C LYS A 246 0.87 -13.13 -27.99
N LYS A 247 0.63 -11.85 -27.66
CA LYS A 247 1.01 -10.71 -28.52
C LYS A 247 2.50 -10.69 -28.89
N TYR A 248 3.40 -11.00 -27.96
CA TYR A 248 4.84 -11.01 -28.22
C TYR A 248 5.33 -12.38 -28.73
N GLU A 249 4.67 -13.48 -28.38
CA GLU A 249 4.93 -14.79 -28.99
C GLU A 249 4.64 -14.79 -30.50
N GLU A 250 3.55 -14.17 -30.93
CA GLU A 250 3.22 -13.95 -32.35
C GLU A 250 4.28 -13.09 -33.07
N ARG A 251 5.09 -12.34 -32.32
CA ARG A 251 6.23 -11.56 -32.83
C ARG A 251 7.56 -12.33 -32.75
N GLY A 252 7.51 -13.61 -32.38
CA GLY A 252 8.65 -14.52 -32.35
C GLY A 252 9.43 -14.55 -31.03
N PHE A 253 8.88 -14.03 -29.93
CA PHE A 253 9.53 -14.05 -28.62
C PHE A 253 9.15 -15.29 -27.80
N VAL A 254 10.11 -15.83 -27.04
CA VAL A 254 9.91 -16.91 -26.08
C VAL A 254 9.96 -16.36 -24.67
N PHE A 255 8.92 -16.62 -23.88
CA PHE A 255 8.86 -16.20 -22.48
C PHE A 255 9.55 -17.21 -21.56
N VAL A 256 10.40 -16.70 -20.68
CA VAL A 256 11.11 -17.48 -19.67
C VAL A 256 10.46 -17.22 -18.31
N GLY A 257 9.82 -18.26 -17.78
CA GLY A 257 9.12 -18.30 -16.50
C GLY A 257 9.69 -19.41 -15.58
N PRO A 258 9.00 -19.71 -14.47
CA PRO A 258 9.41 -20.78 -13.55
C PRO A 258 9.50 -22.18 -14.17
N GLY A 259 8.71 -22.46 -15.21
CA GLY A 259 8.61 -23.79 -15.83
C GLY A 259 9.69 -24.12 -16.88
N ASN A 260 10.43 -23.13 -17.39
CA ASN A 260 11.40 -23.30 -18.48
C ASN A 260 12.72 -22.56 -18.24
N GLN A 261 13.19 -22.58 -17.00
CA GLN A 261 14.40 -21.86 -16.56
C GLN A 261 15.69 -22.22 -17.33
N HIS A 262 15.72 -23.39 -17.96
CA HIS A 262 16.85 -23.85 -18.79
C HIS A 262 17.09 -22.98 -20.04
N GLU A 263 16.12 -22.17 -20.43
CA GLU A 263 16.22 -21.16 -21.50
C GLU A 263 16.99 -19.90 -21.05
N ALA A 264 17.20 -19.70 -19.74
CA ALA A 264 17.84 -18.50 -19.19
C ALA A 264 19.38 -18.44 -19.35
N ARG A 265 19.95 -19.06 -20.39
CA ARG A 265 21.42 -19.22 -20.55
C ARG A 265 22.17 -17.91 -20.75
N PHE A 266 21.50 -16.88 -21.28
CA PHE A 266 22.08 -15.57 -21.59
C PHE A 266 21.71 -14.50 -20.55
N PHE A 267 21.20 -14.93 -19.40
CA PHE A 267 20.71 -14.05 -18.36
C PHE A 267 21.85 -13.50 -17.50
N VAL A 268 21.90 -12.18 -17.33
CA VAL A 268 22.88 -11.50 -16.47
C VAL A 268 22.23 -11.18 -15.13
N LYS A 269 22.72 -11.80 -14.05
CA LYS A 269 22.25 -11.59 -12.67
C LYS A 269 22.98 -10.42 -11.99
N GLY A 270 22.38 -9.87 -10.93
CA GLY A 270 23.04 -8.94 -10.00
C GLY A 270 22.81 -7.46 -10.33
N HIS A 271 23.71 -6.62 -9.83
CA HIS A 271 23.62 -5.17 -9.97
C HIS A 271 23.95 -4.70 -11.39
N ARG A 272 23.08 -3.86 -11.94
CA ARG A 272 23.13 -3.34 -13.30
C ARG A 272 22.75 -1.87 -13.34
N HIS A 273 23.04 -1.24 -14.46
CA HIS A 273 22.51 0.09 -14.78
C HIS A 273 21.90 0.06 -16.17
N ALA A 274 20.88 0.87 -16.42
CA ALA A 274 20.24 0.92 -17.74
C ALA A 274 21.20 1.33 -18.87
N SER A 275 22.35 1.92 -18.56
CA SER A 275 23.40 2.28 -19.51
C SER A 275 24.74 1.58 -19.26
N ASP A 276 24.73 0.39 -18.65
CA ASP A 276 25.95 -0.41 -18.40
C ASP A 276 26.47 -1.13 -19.66
N GLN A 277 27.56 -1.88 -19.52
CA GLN A 277 28.18 -2.66 -20.60
C GLN A 277 27.30 -3.80 -21.15
N HIS A 278 26.23 -4.17 -20.43
CA HIS A 278 25.28 -5.20 -20.84
C HIS A 278 24.03 -4.60 -21.49
N SER A 279 23.96 -3.27 -21.60
CA SER A 279 22.90 -2.52 -22.25
C SER A 279 23.36 -2.04 -23.63
N TRP A 280 22.41 -1.79 -24.52
CA TRP A 280 22.70 -1.15 -25.80
C TRP A 280 22.14 0.27 -25.83
N ARG A 281 23.07 1.22 -25.93
CA ARG A 281 22.79 2.66 -25.91
C ARG A 281 23.05 3.28 -27.28
N ILE A 282 22.08 4.02 -27.80
CA ILE A 282 22.19 4.80 -29.04
C ILE A 282 21.94 6.27 -28.71
N ARG A 283 22.96 7.12 -28.88
CA ARG A 283 22.87 8.56 -28.61
C ARG A 283 22.40 9.32 -29.85
N PHE A 284 21.55 10.31 -29.64
CA PHE A 284 21.08 11.24 -30.65
C PHE A 284 21.83 12.57 -30.56
N LEU A 285 21.72 13.39 -31.61
CA LEU A 285 22.23 14.76 -31.58
C LEU A 285 21.43 15.59 -30.58
N HIS A 286 22.14 16.24 -29.65
CA HIS A 286 21.56 17.02 -28.57
C HIS A 286 20.89 18.30 -29.09
N THR A 287 19.76 18.69 -28.52
CA THR A 287 19.02 19.91 -28.95
C THR A 287 19.02 21.06 -27.94
N GLY A 288 19.89 21.04 -26.92
CA GLY A 288 20.33 22.23 -26.18
C GLY A 288 19.39 22.80 -25.10
N GLU A 289 18.18 22.28 -24.92
CA GLU A 289 17.20 22.74 -23.91
C GLU A 289 17.25 21.90 -22.62
N ARG A 290 16.78 22.44 -21.48
CA ARG A 290 16.71 21.76 -20.16
C ARG A 290 15.26 21.37 -19.81
N SER A 291 15.06 20.24 -19.10
CA SER A 291 13.72 19.80 -18.63
C SER A 291 13.24 20.56 -17.39
N GLN A 292 11.94 20.46 -17.09
CA GLN A 292 11.34 20.95 -15.85
C GLN A 292 11.94 20.30 -14.57
N TYR A 293 12.48 19.09 -14.67
CA TYR A 293 13.03 18.33 -13.55
C TYR A 293 14.57 18.25 -13.55
N GLY A 294 15.24 19.00 -14.44
CA GLY A 294 16.70 18.94 -14.61
C GLY A 294 17.15 17.92 -15.67
N PRO A 295 18.44 17.53 -15.72
CA PRO A 295 18.88 16.52 -16.68
C PRO A 295 18.24 15.16 -16.34
N MET A 296 17.61 14.52 -17.33
CA MET A 296 17.04 13.19 -17.17
C MET A 296 18.13 12.18 -16.75
N ILE A 297 17.86 11.43 -15.68
CA ILE A 297 18.80 10.44 -15.14
C ILE A 297 18.55 9.12 -15.84
N VAL A 298 19.29 8.89 -16.92
CA VAL A 298 19.13 7.67 -17.71
C VAL A 298 19.91 6.48 -17.12
N ALA A 299 20.93 6.73 -16.30
CA ALA A 299 21.77 5.71 -15.67
C ALA A 299 21.16 5.20 -14.35
N VAL A 300 19.87 4.84 -14.37
CA VAL A 300 19.19 4.25 -13.20
C VAL A 300 19.85 2.91 -12.88
N GLY A 301 20.37 2.79 -11.66
CA GLY A 301 20.87 1.53 -11.11
C GLY A 301 19.71 0.63 -10.72
N PHE A 302 19.87 -0.68 -10.85
CA PHE A 302 18.88 -1.66 -10.44
C PHE A 302 19.55 -2.99 -10.16
N GLU A 303 18.86 -3.87 -9.44
CA GLU A 303 19.30 -5.23 -9.17
C GLU A 303 18.33 -6.23 -9.80
N ILE A 304 18.90 -7.27 -10.40
CA ILE A 304 18.13 -8.36 -10.95
C ILE A 304 18.19 -9.55 -10.00
N LEU A 305 17.04 -9.84 -9.38
CA LEU A 305 16.82 -10.96 -8.48
C LEU A 305 16.19 -12.13 -9.27
N SER A 306 16.68 -13.35 -9.08
CA SER A 306 16.11 -14.57 -9.68
C SER A 306 15.24 -15.34 -8.71
N LEU A 307 14.52 -16.37 -9.19
CA LEU A 307 13.72 -17.29 -8.38
C LEU A 307 14.46 -17.82 -7.13
N GLU A 308 15.77 -18.07 -7.25
CA GLU A 308 16.67 -18.49 -6.15
C GLU A 308 16.68 -17.53 -4.95
N ASN A 309 16.34 -16.25 -5.16
CA ASN A 309 16.40 -15.21 -4.12
C ASN A 309 15.09 -15.10 -3.31
N LEU A 310 14.08 -15.94 -3.58
CA LEU A 310 12.74 -15.93 -2.94
C LEU A 310 12.02 -14.56 -2.96
N ALA A 311 12.49 -13.62 -3.77
CA ALA A 311 11.98 -12.25 -3.85
C ALA A 311 11.10 -12.02 -5.10
N VAL A 312 10.88 -13.07 -5.90
CA VAL A 312 10.17 -13.05 -7.18
C VAL A 312 8.72 -13.46 -6.95
N ALA A 313 7.76 -12.73 -7.53
CA ALA A 313 6.35 -13.05 -7.42
C ALA A 313 6.01 -14.39 -8.11
N ASP A 314 4.89 -15.01 -7.70
CA ASP A 314 4.45 -16.28 -8.29
C ASP A 314 4.25 -16.16 -9.81
N GLY A 315 4.76 -17.14 -10.56
CA GLY A 315 4.75 -17.15 -12.02
C GLY A 315 5.80 -16.25 -12.69
N SER A 316 6.57 -15.45 -11.95
CA SER A 316 7.69 -14.65 -12.48
C SER A 316 9.01 -15.43 -12.41
N PHE A 317 9.93 -15.14 -13.33
CA PHE A 317 11.29 -15.71 -13.32
C PHE A 317 12.28 -14.78 -12.60
N ILE A 318 12.10 -13.47 -12.76
CA ILE A 318 12.97 -12.45 -12.19
C ILE A 318 12.16 -11.38 -11.47
N ARG A 319 12.85 -10.58 -10.66
CA ARG A 319 12.39 -9.29 -10.19
C ARG A 319 13.48 -8.27 -10.40
N ILE A 320 13.14 -7.18 -11.09
CA ILE A 320 14.00 -6.01 -11.17
C ILE A 320 13.61 -5.09 -10.01
N ALA A 321 14.55 -4.76 -9.16
CA ALA A 321 14.34 -3.96 -7.97
C ALA A 321 15.31 -2.78 -7.91
N GLU A 322 14.94 -1.75 -7.15
CA GLU A 322 15.84 -0.66 -6.81
C GLU A 322 17.14 -1.18 -6.18
N PRO A 323 18.29 -0.53 -6.44
CA PRO A 323 19.61 -1.02 -6.02
C PRO A 323 19.76 -0.99 -4.48
N TYR A 324 18.87 -0.28 -3.79
CA TYR A 324 18.82 -0.23 -2.33
C TYR A 324 18.16 -1.43 -1.67
N PHE A 325 17.55 -2.34 -2.44
CA PHE A 325 16.97 -3.58 -1.88
C PHE A 325 18.06 -4.50 -1.30
N ALA A 326 19.30 -4.45 -1.81
CA ALA A 326 20.43 -5.20 -1.24
C ALA A 326 21.59 -4.36 -0.68
N MET A 327 21.71 -3.04 -0.97
CA MET A 327 23.02 -2.36 -0.82
C MET A 327 23.16 -1.09 0.04
N SER A 328 22.13 -0.44 0.63
CA SER A 328 22.40 0.74 1.51
C SER A 328 22.60 0.48 3.00
N ARG A 329 22.48 -0.77 3.44
CA ARG A 329 23.25 -1.27 4.58
C ARG A 329 23.79 -2.61 4.11
N SER A 330 24.98 -3.02 4.53
CA SER A 330 25.19 -4.46 4.69
C SER A 330 23.98 -4.91 5.49
N LEU A 331 23.00 -5.59 4.86
CA LEU A 331 21.87 -6.12 5.58
C LEU A 331 22.49 -6.80 6.77
N SER A 332 22.13 -6.34 7.97
CA SER A 332 22.74 -6.91 9.17
C SER A 332 22.58 -8.42 9.07
N HIS A 333 23.51 -9.18 9.65
CA HIS A 333 23.37 -10.64 9.67
C HIS A 333 21.96 -11.06 10.11
N LEU A 334 21.32 -10.26 10.97
CA LEU A 334 19.92 -10.35 11.33
C LEU A 334 18.95 -10.10 10.17
N GLU A 335 19.04 -9.00 9.43
CA GLU A 335 18.16 -8.72 8.28
C GLU A 335 18.28 -9.82 7.20
N MET A 336 19.51 -10.26 6.88
CA MET A 336 19.74 -11.39 5.95
C MET A 336 19.15 -12.70 6.47
N PHE A 337 19.30 -12.97 7.76
CA PHE A 337 18.71 -14.13 8.41
C PHE A 337 17.18 -14.08 8.31
N LEU A 338 16.56 -12.95 8.63
CA LEU A 338 15.10 -12.81 8.63
C LEU A 338 14.49 -12.90 7.23
N LEU A 339 15.19 -12.49 6.16
CA LEU A 339 14.75 -12.72 4.78
C LEU A 339 14.77 -14.19 4.35
N ARG A 340 15.69 -14.98 4.90
CA ARG A 340 15.86 -16.39 4.55
C ARG A 340 14.92 -17.31 5.34
N ILE A 341 14.27 -16.79 6.36
CA ILE A 341 13.36 -17.53 7.21
C ILE A 341 11.97 -17.57 6.56
N SER A 342 11.31 -18.73 6.61
CA SER A 342 9.94 -18.86 6.13
C SER A 342 8.98 -17.91 6.88
N PRO A 343 7.92 -17.38 6.24
CA PRO A 343 6.98 -16.47 6.89
C PRO A 343 6.41 -17.01 8.22
N ALA A 344 6.19 -18.33 8.30
CA ALA A 344 5.71 -18.99 9.51
C ALA A 344 6.73 -18.93 10.67
N LEU A 345 8.00 -19.21 10.39
CA LEU A 345 9.06 -19.15 11.41
C LEU A 345 9.39 -17.69 11.77
N LEU A 346 9.33 -16.77 10.82
CA LEU A 346 9.49 -15.34 11.05
C LEU A 346 8.39 -14.82 11.99
N ALA A 347 7.13 -15.18 11.70
CA ALA A 347 6.03 -14.85 12.59
C ALA A 347 6.22 -15.46 13.97
N HIS A 348 6.71 -16.71 14.07
CA HIS A 348 7.03 -17.32 15.35
C HIS A 348 8.12 -16.56 16.12
N ILE A 349 9.22 -16.19 15.48
CA ILE A 349 10.30 -15.41 16.10
C ILE A 349 9.76 -14.07 16.62
N LEU A 350 8.99 -13.36 15.81
CA LEU A 350 8.42 -12.05 16.18
C LEU A 350 7.38 -12.14 17.31
N THR A 351 6.82 -13.32 17.60
CA THR A 351 5.98 -13.48 18.82
C THR A 351 6.76 -13.37 20.13
N PHE A 352 8.10 -13.53 20.10
CA PHE A 352 8.95 -13.34 21.28
C PHE A 352 9.37 -11.89 21.49
N PHE A 353 9.19 -11.02 20.49
CA PHE A 353 9.49 -9.60 20.62
C PHE A 353 8.34 -8.94 21.38
N ASP A 354 8.65 -8.16 22.41
CA ASP A 354 7.67 -7.24 22.98
C ASP A 354 7.28 -6.16 21.95
N ILE A 355 6.20 -5.41 22.23
CA ILE A 355 5.68 -4.48 21.23
C ILE A 355 6.63 -3.29 21.02
N SER A 356 7.39 -2.89 22.05
CA SER A 356 8.41 -1.84 21.88
C SER A 356 9.54 -2.29 20.97
N ALA A 357 10.01 -3.52 21.15
CA ALA A 357 11.02 -4.13 20.30
C ALA A 357 10.51 -4.23 18.85
N LEU A 358 9.24 -4.60 18.63
CA LEU A 358 8.64 -4.59 17.29
C LEU A 358 8.54 -3.20 16.67
N LEU A 359 8.13 -2.19 17.44
CA LEU A 359 8.06 -0.82 16.96
C LEU A 359 9.45 -0.26 16.64
N ALA A 360 10.43 -0.49 17.51
CA ALA A 360 11.83 -0.14 17.27
C ALA A 360 12.38 -0.87 16.02
N PHE A 361 12.06 -2.15 15.88
CA PHE A 361 12.40 -2.98 14.73
C PHE A 361 11.78 -2.45 13.43
N SER A 362 10.52 -2.01 13.45
CA SER A 362 9.86 -1.41 12.29
C SER A 362 10.46 -0.06 11.87
N ARG A 363 11.05 0.67 12.84
CA ARG A 363 11.65 2.00 12.62
C ARG A 363 13.11 1.92 12.18
N SER A 364 13.78 0.79 12.36
CA SER A 364 15.22 0.68 12.12
C SER A 364 15.58 0.57 10.63
N SER A 365 14.73 -0.05 9.79
CA SER A 365 14.88 -0.07 8.33
C SER A 365 13.54 -0.25 7.58
N LYS A 366 13.49 0.20 6.32
CA LYS A 366 12.30 0.04 5.46
C LYS A 366 11.92 -1.44 5.25
N MET A 367 12.91 -2.32 5.15
CA MET A 367 12.68 -3.75 4.96
C MET A 367 12.07 -4.39 6.21
N LEU A 368 12.62 -4.06 7.39
CA LEU A 368 12.09 -4.55 8.66
C LEU A 368 10.70 -3.97 8.96
N ARG A 369 10.41 -2.76 8.46
CA ARG A 369 9.04 -2.22 8.43
C ARG A 369 8.10 -3.12 7.62
N GLY A 370 8.51 -3.57 6.43
CA GLY A 370 7.72 -4.51 5.62
C GLY A 370 7.47 -5.84 6.33
N VAL A 371 8.51 -6.41 6.96
CA VAL A 371 8.41 -7.62 7.80
C VAL A 371 7.44 -7.40 8.96
N TYR A 372 7.56 -6.28 9.67
CA TYR A 372 6.66 -5.90 10.75
C TYR A 372 5.22 -5.78 10.25
N THR A 373 4.97 -5.11 9.12
CA THR A 373 3.63 -4.94 8.54
C THR A 373 3.01 -6.30 8.21
N SER A 374 3.77 -7.22 7.61
CA SER A 374 3.31 -8.59 7.32
C SER A 374 2.97 -9.36 8.60
N TYR A 375 3.84 -9.29 9.61
CA TYR A 375 3.58 -9.88 10.93
C TYR A 375 2.35 -9.27 11.61
N ALA A 376 2.23 -7.94 11.58
CA ALA A 376 1.13 -7.18 12.16
C ALA A 376 -0.20 -7.61 11.54
N ARG A 377 -0.27 -7.73 10.20
CA ARG A 377 -1.43 -8.24 9.47
C ARG A 377 -1.79 -9.67 9.86
N ALA A 378 -0.80 -10.53 10.13
CA ALA A 378 -1.04 -11.91 10.52
C ALA A 378 -1.51 -12.04 11.99
N VAL A 379 -0.94 -11.26 12.90
CA VAL A 379 -1.20 -11.37 14.35
C VAL A 379 -2.40 -10.56 14.79
N TRP A 380 -2.53 -9.33 14.30
CA TRP A 380 -3.68 -8.48 14.54
C TRP A 380 -4.75 -8.66 13.46
N ASN A 381 -4.94 -9.93 13.06
CA ASN A 381 -6.00 -10.32 12.15
C ASN A 381 -7.29 -10.61 12.96
N PRO A 382 -8.38 -9.82 12.78
CA PRO A 382 -9.61 -10.04 13.51
C PRO A 382 -10.25 -11.39 13.18
N SER A 383 -10.14 -11.87 11.94
CA SER A 383 -10.66 -13.18 11.52
C SER A 383 -10.00 -14.34 12.26
N VAL A 384 -8.72 -14.23 12.62
CA VAL A 384 -8.03 -15.26 13.44
C VAL A 384 -8.60 -15.37 14.85
N ILE A 385 -9.01 -14.25 15.46
CA ILE A 385 -9.62 -14.25 16.78
C ILE A 385 -11.09 -14.63 16.71
N LEU A 386 -11.82 -14.14 15.71
CA LEU A 386 -13.26 -14.32 15.57
C LEU A 386 -13.67 -15.71 15.07
N LYS A 387 -12.82 -16.42 14.32
CA LYS A 387 -13.14 -17.77 13.80
C LYS A 387 -13.44 -18.81 14.87
N SER A 388 -13.05 -18.59 16.12
CA SER A 388 -13.43 -19.50 17.21
C SER A 388 -14.85 -19.26 17.72
N TRP A 389 -15.40 -18.07 17.46
CA TRP A 389 -16.70 -17.60 17.94
C TRP A 389 -17.80 -17.80 16.91
N PHE A 390 -17.46 -17.58 15.63
CA PHE A 390 -18.40 -17.56 14.51
C PHE A 390 -17.87 -18.39 13.35
N LEU A 391 -18.77 -18.97 12.57
CA LEU A 391 -18.38 -19.73 11.37
C LEU A 391 -17.75 -18.79 10.32
N TYR A 392 -18.33 -17.59 10.18
CA TYR A 392 -17.90 -16.57 9.23
C TYR A 392 -17.59 -15.26 9.96
N SER A 393 -16.31 -14.95 10.17
CA SER A 393 -15.88 -13.71 10.87
C SER A 393 -16.34 -12.43 10.17
N TRP A 394 -16.37 -12.44 8.83
CA TRP A 394 -16.84 -11.31 8.02
C TRP A 394 -18.35 -11.04 8.26
N SER A 395 -19.16 -12.09 8.44
CA SER A 395 -20.60 -11.97 8.71
C SER A 395 -20.84 -11.25 10.05
N PHE A 396 -20.08 -11.62 11.06
CA PHE A 396 -20.09 -10.93 12.35
C PHE A 396 -19.70 -9.45 12.21
N ARG A 397 -18.57 -9.15 11.55
CA ARG A 397 -18.12 -7.77 11.34
C ARG A 397 -19.15 -6.94 10.57
N LYS A 398 -19.84 -7.52 9.60
CA LYS A 398 -20.93 -6.89 8.85
C LYS A 398 -22.10 -6.50 9.75
N VAL A 399 -22.54 -7.43 10.60
CA VAL A 399 -23.64 -7.15 11.54
C VAL A 399 -23.21 -6.16 12.61
N LEU A 400 -21.97 -6.26 13.11
CA LEU A 400 -21.38 -5.28 14.02
C LEU A 400 -21.35 -3.88 13.40
N ARG A 401 -20.91 -3.76 12.12
CA ARG A 401 -20.93 -2.50 11.37
C ARG A 401 -22.35 -1.94 11.30
N ARG A 402 -23.30 -2.73 10.77
CA ARG A 402 -24.71 -2.33 10.58
C ARG A 402 -25.36 -1.86 11.88
N CYS A 403 -25.05 -2.50 13.01
CA CYS A 403 -25.62 -2.16 14.31
C CYS A 403 -24.89 -1.00 15.01
N GLY A 404 -23.79 -0.50 14.45
CA GLY A 404 -22.91 0.47 15.10
C GLY A 404 -22.32 -0.09 16.40
N GLY A 405 -22.06 -1.40 16.42
CA GLY A 405 -21.57 -2.10 17.61
C GLY A 405 -20.06 -1.95 17.79
N VAL A 406 -19.63 -2.03 19.05
CA VAL A 406 -18.23 -1.92 19.45
C VAL A 406 -17.88 -3.05 20.41
N LEU A 407 -16.76 -3.75 20.15
CA LEU A 407 -16.21 -4.75 21.05
C LEU A 407 -15.29 -4.08 22.06
N SER A 408 -15.28 -4.55 23.29
CA SER A 408 -14.31 -4.13 24.30
C SER A 408 -14.00 -5.27 25.28
N GLY A 409 -13.15 -4.99 26.27
CA GLY A 409 -12.81 -5.88 27.36
C GLY A 409 -11.73 -6.89 27.02
N SER A 410 -11.84 -8.09 27.59
CA SER A 410 -10.73 -9.05 27.60
C SER A 410 -10.32 -9.58 26.22
N LEU A 411 -11.27 -9.68 25.29
CA LEU A 411 -10.99 -10.14 23.94
C LEU A 411 -10.14 -9.12 23.18
N VAL A 412 -10.53 -7.85 23.22
CA VAL A 412 -9.81 -6.75 22.58
C VAL A 412 -8.47 -6.50 23.26
N PHE A 413 -8.41 -6.60 24.60
CA PHE A 413 -7.14 -6.59 25.32
C PHE A 413 -6.19 -7.67 24.79
N ASN A 414 -6.65 -8.92 24.67
CA ASN A 414 -5.82 -10.02 24.19
C ASN A 414 -5.41 -9.85 22.71
N PHE A 415 -6.25 -9.20 21.88
CA PHE A 415 -5.91 -8.84 20.51
C PHE A 415 -4.68 -7.93 20.48
N PHE A 416 -4.71 -6.81 21.20
CA PHE A 416 -3.55 -5.92 21.29
C PHE A 416 -2.34 -6.56 21.96
N ASP A 417 -2.57 -7.34 23.02
CA ASP A 417 -1.52 -8.01 23.78
C ASP A 417 -0.87 -9.20 23.04
N ARG A 418 -1.44 -9.62 21.89
CA ARG A 418 -1.00 -10.77 21.09
C ARG A 418 -1.02 -12.11 21.86
N VAL A 419 -1.71 -12.16 23.00
CA VAL A 419 -1.78 -13.36 23.84
C VAL A 419 -2.87 -14.28 23.32
N LYS A 420 -2.50 -15.52 22.97
CA LYS A 420 -3.42 -16.59 22.54
C LYS A 420 -4.32 -17.12 23.67
N ALA A 421 -4.49 -16.37 24.76
CA ALA A 421 -5.33 -16.75 25.87
C ALA A 421 -6.78 -16.82 25.38
N ARG A 422 -7.33 -18.03 25.36
CA ARG A 422 -8.71 -18.31 24.97
C ARG A 422 -9.66 -17.88 26.08
N ARG A 423 -9.79 -16.57 26.30
CA ARG A 423 -10.92 -16.04 27.06
C ARG A 423 -12.16 -16.27 26.22
N ARG A 424 -13.18 -16.86 26.87
CA ARG A 424 -14.43 -17.24 26.21
C ARG A 424 -15.56 -16.30 26.58
N VAL A 425 -15.23 -15.05 26.91
CA VAL A 425 -16.19 -13.96 27.15
C VAL A 425 -15.87 -12.80 26.20
N MET A 426 -16.87 -12.36 25.43
CA MET A 426 -16.81 -11.22 24.51
C MET A 426 -17.83 -10.19 24.99
N HIS A 427 -17.43 -8.92 25.10
CA HIS A 427 -18.34 -7.83 25.43
C HIS A 427 -18.60 -6.99 24.18
N ILE A 428 -19.88 -6.74 23.90
CA ILE A 428 -20.33 -6.00 22.73
C ILE A 428 -21.27 -4.89 23.21
N PHE A 429 -20.96 -3.66 22.82
CA PHE A 429 -21.72 -2.47 23.16
C PHE A 429 -22.46 -2.00 21.91
N ILE A 430 -23.77 -1.86 21.99
CA ILE A 430 -24.62 -1.53 20.84
C ILE A 430 -25.66 -0.51 21.28
N ARG A 431 -26.10 0.35 20.36
CA ARG A 431 -27.23 1.26 20.59
C ARG A 431 -28.58 0.57 20.31
N PRO A 432 -29.71 1.08 20.85
CA PRO A 432 -30.99 0.37 20.84
C PRO A 432 -31.48 -0.07 19.45
N ALA A 433 -31.37 0.79 18.43
CA ALA A 433 -31.85 0.47 17.08
C ALA A 433 -31.13 -0.71 16.40
N GLY A 434 -29.93 -1.07 16.88
CA GLY A 434 -29.19 -2.24 16.38
C GLY A 434 -29.34 -3.48 17.27
N ALA A 435 -30.01 -3.38 18.43
CA ALA A 435 -30.04 -4.43 19.43
C ALA A 435 -30.83 -5.67 18.96
N ASP A 436 -32.04 -5.46 18.45
CA ASP A 436 -32.94 -6.54 18.01
C ASP A 436 -32.31 -7.31 16.82
N ASP A 437 -31.73 -6.60 15.86
CA ASP A 437 -31.01 -7.18 14.72
C ASP A 437 -29.80 -8.03 15.16
N PHE A 438 -28.97 -7.48 16.05
CA PHE A 438 -27.76 -8.15 16.51
C PHE A 438 -28.08 -9.39 17.36
N CYS A 439 -29.02 -9.27 18.31
CA CYS A 439 -29.45 -10.37 19.15
C CYS A 439 -30.10 -11.48 18.31
N SER A 440 -30.93 -11.12 17.32
CA SER A 440 -31.51 -12.08 16.37
C SER A 440 -30.42 -12.79 15.59
N TRP A 441 -29.40 -12.07 15.09
CA TRP A 441 -28.24 -12.65 14.41
C TRP A 441 -27.48 -13.67 15.29
N LEU A 442 -27.33 -13.41 16.59
CA LEU A 442 -26.72 -14.38 17.51
C LEU A 442 -27.48 -15.70 17.60
N PHE A 443 -28.82 -15.67 17.55
CA PHE A 443 -29.61 -16.91 17.49
C PHE A 443 -29.38 -17.70 16.20
N TYR A 444 -29.21 -17.02 15.07
CA TYR A 444 -28.84 -17.66 13.80
C TYR A 444 -27.44 -18.31 13.86
N GLU A 445 -26.54 -17.80 14.69
CA GLU A 445 -25.23 -18.38 14.97
C GLU A 445 -25.25 -19.41 16.12
N ASP A 446 -26.40 -20.01 16.43
CA ASP A 446 -26.59 -21.03 17.48
C ASP A 446 -26.25 -20.57 18.91
N TYR A 447 -26.28 -19.27 19.20
CA TYR A 447 -26.22 -18.79 20.57
C TYR A 447 -27.60 -18.82 21.23
N VAL A 448 -27.62 -19.16 22.52
CA VAL A 448 -28.83 -19.14 23.36
C VAL A 448 -28.70 -18.05 24.40
N CYS A 449 -29.72 -17.19 24.51
CA CYS A 449 -29.78 -16.21 25.60
C CYS A 449 -29.97 -16.93 26.95
N THR A 450 -29.05 -16.70 27.88
CA THR A 450 -29.01 -17.34 29.22
C THR A 450 -29.26 -16.36 30.36
N SER A 451 -29.17 -15.06 30.09
CA SER A 451 -29.44 -13.99 31.04
C SER A 451 -29.93 -12.76 30.28
N GLY A 452 -30.85 -12.03 30.90
CA GLY A 452 -31.69 -11.03 30.24
C GLY A 452 -32.93 -11.67 29.63
N ASP A 453 -34.02 -10.90 29.56
CA ASP A 453 -35.35 -11.38 29.18
C ASP A 453 -35.68 -11.15 27.70
N TYR A 454 -34.65 -11.11 26.85
CA TYR A 454 -34.79 -10.99 25.40
C TYR A 454 -35.64 -12.14 24.82
N ASP A 455 -36.78 -11.78 24.22
CA ASP A 455 -37.66 -12.73 23.55
C ASP A 455 -37.33 -12.84 22.06
N ARG A 456 -36.77 -13.98 21.65
CA ARG A 456 -36.42 -14.25 20.26
C ARG A 456 -37.60 -14.29 19.29
N TYR A 457 -38.83 -14.46 19.79
CA TYR A 457 -40.04 -14.53 18.96
C TYR A 457 -40.68 -13.15 18.76
N ASN A 458 -40.16 -12.11 19.42
CA ASN A 458 -40.61 -10.75 19.28
C ASN A 458 -39.47 -9.87 18.73
N PRO A 459 -39.40 -9.65 17.41
CA PRO A 459 -38.30 -8.90 16.78
C PRO A 459 -38.29 -7.40 17.11
N ALA A 460 -39.30 -6.89 17.82
CA ALA A 460 -39.35 -5.51 18.32
C ALA A 460 -39.28 -5.45 19.85
N TRP A 461 -38.85 -6.55 20.50
CA TRP A 461 -38.87 -6.69 21.96
C TRP A 461 -38.09 -5.57 22.63
N HIS A 462 -36.87 -5.28 22.17
CA HIS A 462 -36.03 -4.28 22.82
C HIS A 462 -36.47 -2.87 22.47
N SER A 463 -36.80 -2.64 21.20
CA SER A 463 -37.31 -1.36 20.71
C SER A 463 -38.56 -0.90 21.48
N LYS A 464 -39.49 -1.82 21.77
CA LYS A 464 -40.70 -1.52 22.56
C LYS A 464 -40.37 -1.15 24.00
N ARG A 465 -39.49 -1.89 24.67
CA ARG A 465 -39.08 -1.60 26.05
C ARG A 465 -38.29 -0.31 26.21
N CYS A 466 -37.48 0.04 25.22
CA CYS A 466 -36.78 1.32 25.23
C CYS A 466 -37.77 2.49 25.04
N ALA A 467 -38.79 2.33 24.19
CA ALA A 467 -39.82 3.35 24.00
C ALA A 467 -40.61 3.62 25.29
N ASP A 468 -40.84 2.59 26.11
CA ASP A 468 -41.54 2.72 27.40
C ASP A 468 -40.69 3.41 28.50
N SER A 469 -39.45 3.84 28.18
CA SER A 469 -38.47 4.36 29.14
C SER A 469 -38.08 5.83 28.88
N GLU A 470 -39.07 6.73 28.81
CA GLU A 470 -38.89 8.13 28.37
C GLU A 470 -38.01 9.02 29.28
N ASN A 471 -37.54 8.55 30.45
CA ASN A 471 -36.78 9.36 31.44
C ASN A 471 -35.35 8.87 31.71
N ILE A 472 -34.74 8.16 30.77
CA ILE A 472 -33.41 7.60 31.00
C ILE A 472 -32.30 8.64 30.79
N ARG A 473 -31.43 8.80 31.80
CA ARG A 473 -30.24 9.66 31.73
C ARG A 473 -29.30 9.21 30.61
N GLU A 474 -28.71 10.16 29.89
CA GLU A 474 -27.68 9.87 28.89
C GLU A 474 -26.51 9.09 29.54
N GLY A 475 -26.06 8.00 28.90
CA GLY A 475 -24.90 7.22 29.35
C GLY A 475 -25.25 5.98 30.18
N THR A 476 -26.50 5.57 30.24
CA THR A 476 -26.94 4.39 31.02
C THR A 476 -27.00 3.11 30.19
N VAL A 477 -26.80 1.97 30.86
CA VAL A 477 -27.14 0.65 30.32
C VAL A 477 -28.65 0.49 30.31
N LEU A 478 -29.22 0.26 29.14
CA LEU A 478 -30.65 -0.01 28.96
C LEU A 478 -30.98 -1.48 29.20
N ALA A 479 -30.10 -2.37 28.75
CA ALA A 479 -30.23 -3.80 28.95
C ALA A 479 -28.87 -4.50 28.84
N THR A 480 -28.76 -5.66 29.47
CA THR A 480 -27.64 -6.56 29.30
C THR A 480 -28.15 -7.96 29.03
N TYR A 481 -27.66 -8.58 27.96
CA TYR A 481 -27.96 -9.96 27.59
C TYR A 481 -26.70 -10.80 27.63
N VAL A 482 -26.82 -12.05 28.07
CA VAL A 482 -25.71 -13.01 28.03
C VAL A 482 -26.10 -14.19 27.15
N PHE A 483 -25.43 -14.29 26.01
CA PHE A 483 -25.59 -15.35 25.03
C PHE A 483 -24.53 -16.43 25.23
N LYS A 484 -24.93 -17.70 25.17
CA LYS A 484 -24.08 -18.87 25.38
C LYS A 484 -24.12 -19.79 24.16
N LYS A 485 -22.96 -20.18 23.66
CA LYS A 485 -22.80 -21.23 22.64
C LYS A 485 -21.89 -22.33 23.15
N THR A 486 -22.32 -23.58 23.00
CA THR A 486 -21.50 -24.75 23.36
C THR A 486 -21.06 -25.45 22.09
N SER A 487 -19.78 -25.37 21.77
CA SER A 487 -19.18 -26.05 20.61
C SER A 487 -18.49 -27.33 21.08
N ARG A 488 -18.78 -28.47 20.44
CA ARG A 488 -18.04 -29.72 20.63
C ARG A 488 -17.01 -29.87 19.50
N PRO A 489 -15.74 -29.48 19.70
CA PRO A 489 -14.70 -29.78 18.73
C PRO A 489 -14.51 -31.29 18.61
N VAL A 490 -13.95 -31.74 17.49
CA VAL A 490 -13.62 -33.16 17.19
C VAL A 490 -12.84 -33.84 18.33
N ASN A 491 -12.07 -33.06 19.09
CA ASN A 491 -11.25 -33.52 20.21
C ASN A 491 -12.05 -33.77 21.52
N GLY A 492 -13.39 -33.77 21.48
CA GLY A 492 -14.27 -34.20 22.57
C GLY A 492 -14.50 -33.22 23.73
N VAL A 493 -13.62 -32.24 23.97
CA VAL A 493 -13.78 -31.27 25.08
C VAL A 493 -14.71 -30.13 24.66
N ALA A 494 -15.91 -30.09 25.24
CA ALA A 494 -16.87 -29.01 25.01
C ALA A 494 -16.30 -27.63 25.36
N LYS A 495 -16.42 -26.68 24.44
CA LYS A 495 -16.05 -25.28 24.62
C LYS A 495 -17.30 -24.43 24.76
N VAL A 496 -17.37 -23.65 25.83
CA VAL A 496 -18.46 -22.71 26.10
C VAL A 496 -17.99 -21.31 25.76
N TYR A 497 -18.69 -20.62 24.86
CA TYR A 497 -18.49 -19.22 24.49
C TYR A 497 -19.62 -18.37 25.08
N LEU A 498 -19.28 -17.23 25.66
CA LEU A 498 -20.19 -16.28 26.27
C LEU A 498 -20.06 -14.92 25.58
N ILE A 499 -21.16 -14.37 25.10
CA ILE A 499 -21.23 -13.02 24.54
C ILE A 499 -22.14 -12.19 25.43
N LYS A 500 -21.58 -11.15 26.07
CA LYS A 500 -22.34 -10.16 26.83
C LYS A 500 -22.64 -8.98 25.91
N VAL A 501 -23.91 -8.83 25.54
CA VAL A 501 -24.40 -7.70 24.74
C VAL A 501 -24.93 -6.66 25.71
N VAL A 502 -24.33 -5.48 25.72
CA VAL A 502 -24.68 -4.35 26.58
C VAL A 502 -25.30 -3.28 25.70
N ILE A 503 -26.57 -2.97 25.93
CA ILE A 503 -27.27 -1.94 25.18
C ILE A 503 -27.15 -0.61 25.92
N VAL A 504 -26.66 0.40 25.22
CA VAL A 504 -26.36 1.73 25.78
C VAL A 504 -27.08 2.80 25.00
N ASN A 505 -27.60 3.83 25.67
CA ASN A 505 -28.33 4.93 25.03
C ASN A 505 -27.43 6.05 24.48
N VAL A 506 -26.12 5.83 24.44
CA VAL A 506 -25.11 6.76 23.91
C VAL A 506 -24.26 6.08 22.86
N ASP A 507 -23.40 6.84 22.18
CA ASP A 507 -22.36 6.25 21.36
C ASP A 507 -21.53 5.22 22.18
N PRO A 508 -21.35 3.97 21.69
CA PRO A 508 -20.65 2.94 22.44
C PRO A 508 -19.19 3.25 22.77
N ILE A 509 -18.48 4.03 21.93
CA ILE A 509 -17.11 4.47 22.21
C ILE A 509 -17.14 5.49 23.35
N ARG A 510 -18.05 6.47 23.28
CA ARG A 510 -18.30 7.42 24.36
C ARG A 510 -18.63 6.71 25.68
N TYR A 511 -19.47 5.67 25.61
CA TYR A 511 -19.76 4.83 26.76
C TYR A 511 -18.50 4.14 27.30
N ILE A 512 -17.71 3.48 26.45
CA ILE A 512 -16.48 2.79 26.86
C ILE A 512 -15.48 3.73 27.55
N LEU A 513 -15.36 4.97 27.09
CA LEU A 513 -14.43 5.93 27.66
C LEU A 513 -14.91 6.57 28.96
N PHE A 514 -16.20 6.91 29.05
CA PHE A 514 -16.71 7.76 30.13
C PHE A 514 -17.67 7.04 31.09
N ASN A 515 -18.39 6.01 30.62
CA ASN A 515 -19.59 5.46 31.28
C ASN A 515 -19.67 3.94 31.44
N PHE A 516 -18.72 3.15 30.93
CA PHE A 516 -18.50 1.70 31.17
C PHE A 516 -18.07 1.28 32.61
N PRO A 517 -19.00 0.97 33.52
CA PRO A 517 -18.66 0.62 34.89
C PRO A 517 -17.96 -0.73 34.89
N CYS A 518 -16.87 -0.85 35.66
CA CYS A 518 -16.38 -2.15 36.05
C CYS A 518 -17.33 -2.77 37.10
N THR A 519 -18.47 -3.34 36.68
CA THR A 519 -19.36 -4.00 37.64
C THR A 519 -19.93 -5.34 37.18
N ASP A 520 -19.89 -6.28 38.12
CA ASP A 520 -20.83 -7.41 38.26
C ASP A 520 -21.87 -7.10 39.38
N TYR A 521 -21.93 -5.88 39.93
CA TYR A 521 -22.84 -5.50 41.02
C TYR A 521 -23.47 -4.12 40.81
N ASP A 522 -24.75 -3.99 41.16
CA ASP A 522 -25.63 -2.80 41.11
C ASP A 522 -25.17 -1.59 41.98
N ALA A 523 -23.87 -1.46 42.27
CA ALA A 523 -23.36 -0.36 43.06
C ALA A 523 -23.16 0.90 42.19
N LEU A 524 -23.57 2.05 42.74
CA LEU A 524 -23.47 3.42 42.20
C LEU A 524 -22.04 3.90 41.82
N TRP A 525 -21.05 3.00 41.78
CA TRP A 525 -19.63 3.33 41.72
C TRP A 525 -18.95 2.70 40.50
N SER A 526 -18.36 3.54 39.65
CA SER A 526 -17.69 3.11 38.42
C SER A 526 -16.17 3.24 38.55
N PHE A 527 -15.46 2.11 38.53
CA PHE A 527 -14.00 2.07 38.44
C PHE A 527 -13.55 1.84 37.00
N TRP A 528 -12.52 2.56 36.58
CA TRP A 528 -11.96 2.52 35.22
C TRP A 528 -10.48 2.20 35.31
N THR A 529 -9.93 1.52 34.31
CA THR A 529 -8.49 1.67 34.11
C THR A 529 -8.14 1.91 32.66
N ALA A 530 -7.04 2.62 32.45
CA ALA A 530 -6.46 2.86 31.12
C ALA A 530 -6.36 1.56 30.30
N GLY A 531 -6.05 0.43 30.95
CA GLY A 531 -5.92 -0.88 30.34
C GLY A 531 -7.23 -1.55 29.89
N GLU A 532 -8.41 -1.00 30.20
CA GLU A 532 -9.71 -1.43 29.61
C GLU A 532 -10.16 -0.50 28.48
N MET A 533 -9.49 0.65 28.27
CA MET A 533 -9.82 1.62 27.21
C MET A 533 -9.25 1.18 25.85
N ASN A 534 -9.63 -0.04 25.47
CA ASN A 534 -9.29 -0.66 24.21
C ASN A 534 -10.59 -1.19 23.60
N PHE A 535 -10.87 -0.81 22.36
CA PHE A 535 -12.08 -1.22 21.69
C PHE A 535 -11.84 -1.57 20.22
N MET A 536 -12.77 -2.29 19.63
CA MET A 536 -12.70 -2.73 18.25
C MET A 536 -14.07 -2.52 17.60
N THR A 537 -14.10 -1.70 16.56
CA THR A 537 -15.28 -1.54 15.70
C THR A 537 -15.24 -2.59 14.59
N SER A 538 -16.17 -2.52 13.63
CA SER A 538 -16.06 -3.34 12.43
C SER A 538 -14.82 -3.04 11.59
N ASP A 539 -14.22 -1.85 11.70
CA ASP A 539 -13.25 -1.33 10.71
C ASP A 539 -11.88 -1.06 11.30
N VAL A 540 -11.84 -0.81 12.61
CA VAL A 540 -10.63 -0.39 13.30
C VAL A 540 -10.60 -0.92 14.73
N ALA A 541 -9.43 -1.32 15.18
CA ALA A 541 -9.14 -1.55 16.60
C ALA A 541 -8.33 -0.38 17.15
N VAL A 542 -8.73 0.11 18.32
CA VAL A 542 -8.13 1.28 18.97
C VAL A 542 -7.73 0.95 20.40
N SER A 543 -6.52 1.36 20.78
CA SER A 543 -6.06 1.43 22.17
C SER A 543 -5.72 2.88 22.52
N ILE A 544 -6.30 3.39 23.60
CA ILE A 544 -6.14 4.80 24.00
C ILE A 544 -4.82 5.06 24.73
N PHE A 545 -4.37 4.09 25.52
CA PHE A 545 -3.13 4.14 26.31
C PHE A 545 -2.24 2.93 26.01
N PRO A 546 -1.85 2.73 24.75
CA PRO A 546 -1.24 1.48 24.32
C PRO A 546 0.16 1.28 24.91
N TYR A 547 0.94 2.36 25.00
CA TYR A 547 2.31 2.28 25.48
C TYR A 547 2.34 1.94 26.97
N ASP A 548 1.57 2.64 27.79
CA ASP A 548 1.44 2.30 29.21
C ASP A 548 0.91 0.86 29.39
N THR A 549 -0.19 0.51 28.70
CA THR A 549 -0.87 -0.77 28.89
C THR A 549 -0.07 -1.97 28.40
N PHE A 550 0.43 -1.94 27.16
CA PHE A 550 1.00 -3.12 26.50
C PHE A 550 2.53 -3.10 26.39
N VAL A 551 3.15 -1.93 26.51
CA VAL A 551 4.61 -1.81 26.58
C VAL A 551 5.08 -1.81 28.03
N LYS A 552 4.66 -0.83 28.82
CA LYS A 552 5.13 -0.69 30.22
C LYS A 552 4.46 -1.66 31.18
N ARG A 553 3.38 -2.32 30.73
CA ARG A 553 2.54 -3.19 31.56
C ARG A 553 2.02 -2.44 32.78
N THR A 554 1.61 -1.19 32.56
CA THR A 554 1.09 -0.30 33.57
C THR A 554 -0.32 0.11 33.20
N SER A 555 -1.24 0.07 34.15
CA SER A 555 -2.59 0.59 34.00
C SER A 555 -2.88 1.55 35.13
N TYR A 556 -3.52 2.68 34.83
CA TYR A 556 -3.84 3.68 35.84
C TYR A 556 -5.30 3.54 36.23
N LEU A 557 -5.56 3.56 37.54
CA LEU A 557 -6.92 3.65 38.05
C LEU A 557 -7.50 5.03 37.76
N SER A 558 -8.62 5.06 37.05
CA SER A 558 -9.47 6.23 36.92
C SER A 558 -10.70 6.00 37.80
N TRP A 559 -11.08 7.03 38.57
CA TRP A 559 -12.00 6.91 39.70
C TRP A 559 -13.10 7.96 39.67
N SER A 560 -14.30 7.61 40.17
CA SER A 560 -15.49 8.48 40.09
C SER A 560 -16.33 8.64 41.36
N GLY A 561 -15.92 8.18 42.56
CA GLY A 561 -16.69 8.51 43.77
C GLY A 561 -16.22 7.91 45.10
N ASP A 562 -16.53 8.58 46.21
CA ASP A 562 -15.78 8.65 47.49
C ASP A 562 -15.59 7.38 48.35
N ASP A 563 -16.09 6.19 47.96
CA ASP A 563 -16.01 4.98 48.80
C ASP A 563 -15.09 3.87 48.23
N CYS A 564 -14.20 3.34 49.07
CA CYS A 564 -12.90 2.77 48.67
C CYS A 564 -12.82 1.23 48.57
N THR A 565 -13.93 0.50 48.54
CA THR A 565 -13.86 -0.97 48.39
C THR A 565 -13.66 -1.38 46.93
N LEU A 566 -12.41 -1.29 46.48
CA LEU A 566 -12.01 -1.73 45.15
C LEU A 566 -12.23 -3.24 44.95
N PRO A 567 -12.81 -3.69 43.82
CA PRO A 567 -12.96 -5.12 43.55
C PRO A 567 -11.59 -5.82 43.40
N GLN A 568 -11.10 -6.48 44.45
CA GLN A 568 -9.82 -7.19 44.46
C GLN A 568 -9.68 -8.20 43.30
N ALA A 569 -10.79 -8.81 42.88
CA ALA A 569 -10.85 -9.72 41.74
C ALA A 569 -10.37 -9.08 40.42
N TRP A 570 -10.64 -7.78 40.24
CA TRP A 570 -10.26 -7.02 39.06
C TRP A 570 -8.74 -6.73 39.05
N PHE A 571 -8.16 -6.30 40.17
CA PHE A 571 -6.70 -6.17 40.30
C PHE A 571 -6.00 -7.49 40.03
N ASN A 572 -6.52 -8.57 40.61
CA ASN A 572 -5.99 -9.92 40.40
C ASN A 572 -6.11 -10.37 38.92
N LYS A 573 -7.08 -9.85 38.16
CA LYS A 573 -7.21 -10.12 36.71
C LYS A 573 -6.06 -9.47 35.92
N TYR A 574 -5.71 -8.23 36.21
CA TYR A 574 -4.64 -7.50 35.51
C TYR A 574 -3.24 -7.89 35.98
N LYS A 575 -3.06 -8.09 37.29
CA LYS A 575 -1.83 -8.63 37.86
C LYS A 575 -1.45 -9.98 37.26
N ARG A 576 -2.44 -10.88 37.04
CA ARG A 576 -2.23 -12.16 36.33
C ARG A 576 -1.83 -12.01 34.86
N ARG A 577 -2.07 -10.85 34.25
CA ARG A 577 -1.61 -10.49 32.89
C ARG A 577 -0.26 -9.79 32.91
N GLY A 578 0.40 -9.74 34.07
CA GLY A 578 1.64 -9.01 34.28
C GLY A 578 1.46 -7.49 34.23
N VAL A 579 0.22 -6.98 34.30
CA VAL A 579 -0.05 -5.54 34.29
C VAL A 579 -0.11 -5.05 35.73
N GLU A 580 0.82 -4.18 36.09
CA GLU A 580 0.80 -3.42 37.32
C GLU A 580 -0.28 -2.34 37.24
N VAL A 581 -1.15 -2.28 38.23
CA VAL A 581 -2.15 -1.23 38.32
C VAL A 581 -1.68 -0.23 39.35
N ILE A 582 -1.35 0.97 38.91
CA ILE A 582 -0.90 2.04 39.80
C ILE A 582 -2.12 2.64 40.50
N GLN A 583 -2.04 2.66 41.83
CA GLN A 583 -2.96 3.32 42.76
C GLN A 583 -2.15 4.36 43.56
N GLY A 584 -2.72 5.52 43.87
CA GLY A 584 -2.06 6.53 44.72
C GLY A 584 -1.11 7.50 44.00
N THR A 585 -0.39 8.33 44.78
CA THR A 585 0.28 9.60 44.40
C THR A 585 1.02 9.64 43.04
N CYS A 586 1.20 10.85 42.49
CA CYS A 586 1.89 11.11 41.20
C CYS A 586 3.33 10.54 41.10
N LYS A 587 3.92 10.07 42.19
CA LYS A 587 5.23 9.39 42.23
C LYS A 587 5.13 8.01 41.57
N GLY A 588 5.27 7.98 40.25
CA GLY A 588 5.23 6.75 39.44
C GLY A 588 4.57 6.92 38.07
N MET A 589 4.02 8.10 37.77
CA MET A 589 3.46 8.34 36.46
C MET A 589 4.52 8.26 35.38
N SER A 590 4.20 7.49 34.34
CA SER A 590 5.00 7.47 33.15
C SER A 590 4.95 8.83 32.44
N ILE A 591 6.11 9.32 32.01
CA ILE A 591 6.24 10.46 31.09
C ILE A 591 5.47 10.21 29.78
N SER A 592 5.16 8.95 29.43
CA SER A 592 4.34 8.62 28.26
C SER A 592 2.86 8.91 28.43
N LEU A 593 2.36 9.01 29.67
CA LEU A 593 0.96 9.29 29.92
C LEU A 593 0.73 10.79 29.74
N ARG A 594 0.30 11.17 28.53
CA ARG A 594 0.06 12.56 28.17
C ARG A 594 -1.27 13.04 28.74
N GLY A 595 -1.20 14.02 29.65
CA GLY A 595 -2.37 14.74 30.13
C GLY A 595 -2.88 15.79 29.14
N GLY A 596 -4.02 16.37 29.45
CA GLY A 596 -4.69 17.43 28.68
C GLY A 596 -5.61 16.91 27.57
N PRO A 597 -6.01 17.79 26.65
CA PRO A 597 -6.93 17.47 25.56
C PRO A 597 -6.33 16.43 24.60
N ARG A 598 -7.12 15.41 24.29
CA ARG A 598 -6.80 14.31 23.38
C ARG A 598 -7.99 14.02 22.48
N HIS A 599 -7.72 13.28 21.42
CA HIS A 599 -8.76 12.72 20.56
C HIS A 599 -8.54 11.23 20.44
N VAL A 600 -9.64 10.48 20.39
CA VAL A 600 -9.56 9.09 19.96
C VAL A 600 -8.96 9.12 18.56
N MET A 601 -7.95 8.27 18.30
CA MET A 601 -7.13 8.27 17.07
C MET A 601 -6.03 9.31 16.97
N ASP A 602 -5.70 10.06 18.04
CA ASP A 602 -4.53 10.92 18.02
C ASP A 602 -3.20 10.13 17.92
N SER A 603 -2.08 10.85 17.81
CA SER A 603 -0.74 10.24 17.65
C SER A 603 -0.25 9.41 18.85
N HIS A 604 -0.99 9.40 19.97
CA HIS A 604 -0.66 8.63 21.17
C HIS A 604 -1.55 7.39 21.32
N CYS A 605 -2.57 7.22 20.46
CA CYS A 605 -3.34 5.98 20.35
C CYS A 605 -2.61 4.96 19.46
N TRP A 606 -2.93 3.67 19.64
CA TRP A 606 -2.66 2.67 18.61
C TRP A 606 -3.92 2.47 17.79
N ARG A 607 -3.77 2.57 16.48
CA ARG A 607 -4.78 2.29 15.46
C ARG A 607 -4.33 1.10 14.65
N ILE A 608 -5.19 0.10 14.53
CA ILE A 608 -5.00 -1.02 13.62
C ILE A 608 -6.21 -1.04 12.69
N GLU A 609 -5.98 -0.71 11.42
CA GLU A 609 -6.99 -0.84 10.37
C GLU A 609 -7.27 -2.31 10.14
N LEU A 610 -8.55 -2.65 10.09
CA LEU A 610 -9.01 -4.00 9.85
C LEU A 610 -9.40 -4.09 8.37
N GLU A 611 -8.40 -4.20 7.49
CA GLU A 611 -8.63 -4.49 6.08
C GLU A 611 -9.23 -5.91 5.96
N ASP A 612 -10.36 -6.05 5.26
CA ASP A 612 -10.84 -7.34 4.74
C ASP A 612 -11.16 -7.11 3.27
N ASP A 613 -10.43 -7.76 2.37
CA ASP A 613 -10.69 -7.73 0.92
C ASP A 613 -12.08 -8.30 0.57
N ASP A 614 -12.65 -9.10 1.50
CA ASP A 614 -13.92 -9.83 1.34
C ASP A 614 -15.16 -9.08 1.84
N VAL A 615 -15.06 -7.81 2.27
CA VAL A 615 -16.22 -7.03 2.73
C VAL A 615 -16.65 -6.07 1.61
N PRO A 616 -17.74 -6.37 0.86
CA PRO A 616 -18.26 -5.46 -0.16
C PRO A 616 -18.48 -4.04 0.38
N ASP A 617 -18.36 -3.03 -0.49
CA ASP A 617 -18.76 -1.66 -0.18
C ASP A 617 -20.25 -1.66 0.22
N PHE A 618 -20.53 -1.35 1.49
CA PHE A 618 -21.88 -1.36 2.05
C PHE A 618 -22.30 0.04 2.51
N VAL A 619 -23.63 0.23 2.54
CA VAL A 619 -24.34 1.39 3.08
C VAL A 619 -23.96 1.61 4.55
N ASP A 620 -23.92 2.88 4.96
CA ASP A 620 -23.68 3.33 6.34
C ASP A 620 -24.59 2.60 7.36
N ASN A 621 -24.16 2.51 8.62
CA ASN A 621 -24.92 1.86 9.68
C ASN A 621 -26.19 2.64 10.07
N TYR A 622 -27.03 2.11 10.98
CA TYR A 622 -28.27 2.76 11.44
C TYR A 622 -28.11 4.22 11.91
N TYR A 623 -26.89 4.64 12.20
CA TYR A 623 -26.53 5.93 12.77
C TYR A 623 -25.47 6.67 11.94
N GLY A 624 -25.23 6.28 10.68
CA GLY A 624 -24.16 6.84 9.85
C GLY A 624 -22.80 6.19 10.10
N ARG A 625 -21.71 6.73 9.56
CA ARG A 625 -20.37 6.19 9.84
C ARG A 625 -20.04 6.33 11.34
N THR A 626 -19.65 5.24 12.00
CA THR A 626 -19.24 5.29 13.42
C THR A 626 -18.12 6.32 13.57
N ALA A 627 -18.38 7.43 14.24
CA ALA A 627 -17.41 8.49 14.46
C ALA A 627 -16.38 7.99 15.49
N VAL A 628 -15.24 7.52 15.01
CA VAL A 628 -14.11 7.11 15.88
C VAL A 628 -13.33 8.34 16.37
N ASP A 629 -13.59 9.52 15.82
CA ASP A 629 -12.97 10.78 16.26
C ASP A 629 -13.79 11.43 17.37
N LEU A 630 -13.45 11.10 18.62
CA LEU A 630 -14.13 11.58 19.82
C LEU A 630 -13.11 12.35 20.68
N PRO A 631 -13.30 13.65 20.93
CA PRO A 631 -12.45 14.40 21.84
C PRO A 631 -12.67 13.95 23.28
N PHE A 632 -11.59 13.89 24.05
CA PHE A 632 -11.60 13.62 25.49
C PHE A 632 -10.46 14.36 26.18
N GLU A 633 -10.49 14.46 27.49
CA GLU A 633 -9.42 15.05 28.27
C GLU A 633 -8.87 14.04 29.27
N VAL A 634 -7.54 13.97 29.38
CA VAL A 634 -6.84 13.17 30.39
C VAL A 634 -6.37 14.11 31.47
N LEU A 635 -7.04 14.08 32.61
CA LEU A 635 -6.77 14.98 33.71
C LEU A 635 -5.95 14.29 34.79
N PHE A 636 -5.04 15.06 35.38
CA PHE A 636 -4.31 14.69 36.59
C PHE A 636 -4.75 15.64 37.69
N LEU A 637 -5.42 15.12 38.72
CA LEU A 637 -5.68 15.91 39.93
C LEU A 637 -4.41 15.91 40.77
N SER A 638 -3.53 16.91 40.56
CA SER A 638 -2.26 17.04 41.29
C SER A 638 -2.25 18.22 42.28
N GLY A 639 -3.41 18.63 42.80
CA GLY A 639 -3.52 19.83 43.64
C GLY A 639 -4.71 19.85 44.60
N ILE A 640 -5.33 18.71 44.89
CA ILE A 640 -6.28 18.58 46.01
C ILE A 640 -5.44 18.01 47.15
N ASP A 641 -5.36 18.71 48.28
CA ASP A 641 -4.55 18.42 49.49
C ASP A 641 -4.95 17.12 50.23
N ASP A 642 -5.49 16.14 49.51
CA ASP A 642 -5.77 14.80 50.01
C ASP A 642 -4.61 13.88 49.59
N ASP A 643 -3.58 13.82 50.45
CA ASP A 643 -2.27 13.20 50.22
C ASP A 643 -2.31 11.73 49.73
N ASP A 644 -3.47 11.08 49.78
CA ASP A 644 -3.62 9.65 49.49
C ASP A 644 -4.32 9.30 48.17
N ILE A 645 -4.89 10.25 47.42
CA ILE A 645 -5.77 9.89 46.28
C ILE A 645 -5.40 10.58 44.97
N PHE A 646 -4.55 9.91 44.19
CA PHE A 646 -4.36 10.21 42.78
C PHE A 646 -5.60 9.87 41.97
N ARG A 647 -6.13 10.84 41.21
CA ARG A 647 -7.23 10.62 40.27
C ARG A 647 -6.75 10.98 38.86
N MET A 648 -6.40 9.96 38.05
CA MET A 648 -6.45 10.13 36.61
C MET A 648 -7.93 10.12 36.23
N LYS A 649 -8.41 11.13 35.52
CA LYS A 649 -9.80 11.14 35.03
C LYS A 649 -9.80 11.30 33.52
N VAL A 650 -10.48 10.39 32.85
CA VAL A 650 -10.81 10.52 31.43
C VAL A 650 -12.23 11.05 31.35
N ALA A 651 -12.39 12.26 30.83
CA ALA A 651 -13.67 12.95 30.81
C ALA A 651 -13.91 13.64 29.47
N GLU A 652 -15.15 14.07 29.26
CA GLU A 652 -15.47 14.95 28.15
C GLU A 652 -14.85 16.33 28.36
N PRO A 653 -14.37 17.02 27.30
CA PRO A 653 -13.63 18.27 27.42
C PRO A 653 -14.35 19.40 28.19
N TYR A 654 -15.68 19.36 28.28
CA TYR A 654 -16.48 20.41 28.91
C TYR A 654 -16.90 20.08 30.34
N ALA A 655 -16.94 18.79 30.70
CA ALA A 655 -17.44 18.36 32.01
C ALA A 655 -16.57 18.87 33.16
N TRP A 656 -15.27 19.10 32.92
CA TRP A 656 -14.36 19.59 33.96
C TRP A 656 -14.36 21.09 34.14
N ARG A 657 -14.60 21.89 33.08
CA ARG A 657 -14.79 23.35 33.26
C ARG A 657 -15.93 23.63 34.23
N ALA A 658 -17.03 22.89 34.09
CA ALA A 658 -18.15 22.97 35.01
C ALA A 658 -17.80 22.52 36.45
N ILE A 659 -16.91 21.54 36.63
CA ILE A 659 -16.48 21.08 37.97
C ILE A 659 -15.51 22.09 38.61
N LEU A 660 -14.53 22.60 37.85
CA LEU A 660 -13.63 23.66 38.33
C LEU A 660 -14.39 24.95 38.66
N GLU A 661 -15.38 25.33 37.84
CA GLU A 661 -16.25 26.49 38.08
C GLU A 661 -17.15 26.28 39.31
N ALA A 662 -17.58 25.04 39.58
CA ALA A 662 -18.37 24.71 40.77
C ALA A 662 -17.52 24.66 42.07
N GLU A 663 -16.27 24.19 41.99
CA GLU A 663 -15.36 24.09 43.13
C GLU A 663 -14.61 25.39 43.45
N SER A 664 -14.44 26.30 42.48
CA SER A 664 -13.78 27.60 42.71
C SER A 664 -14.64 28.64 43.45
N GLY A 665 -15.92 28.35 43.70
CA GLY A 665 -16.86 29.31 44.30
C GLY A 665 -17.03 30.59 43.45
N PRO A 666 -17.98 31.48 43.78
CA PRO A 666 -18.01 32.79 43.15
C PRO A 666 -16.70 33.52 43.50
N VAL A 667 -15.85 33.73 42.51
CA VAL A 667 -14.73 34.66 42.61
C VAL A 667 -15.37 36.03 42.88
N LEU A 668 -15.34 36.49 44.13
CA LEU A 668 -15.58 37.88 44.45
C LEU A 668 -14.55 38.67 43.63
N GLU A 669 -15.03 39.48 42.68
CA GLU A 669 -14.20 40.47 42.02
C GLU A 669 -13.47 41.26 43.11
N PRO A 670 -12.13 41.46 43.01
CA PRO A 670 -11.46 42.34 43.93
C PRO A 670 -12.04 43.74 43.73
N ASP A 671 -12.69 44.26 44.77
CA ASP A 671 -13.13 45.65 44.87
C ASP A 671 -11.97 46.56 44.46
N CYS A 672 -12.06 47.13 43.27
CA CYS A 672 -11.23 48.25 42.86
C CYS A 672 -11.79 49.53 43.48
N HIS A 673 -11.77 49.63 44.82
CA HIS A 673 -11.83 50.91 45.51
C HIS A 673 -11.11 50.84 46.86
N ASP A 674 -10.20 51.79 47.03
CA ASP A 674 -9.59 52.32 48.26
C ASP A 674 -8.29 51.70 48.81
N TYR A 675 -7.22 52.48 48.56
CA TYR A 675 -5.88 52.64 49.17
C TYR A 675 -4.75 51.64 48.85
#